data_AF-A0A9P5BJP1-F1
#
_entry.id   AF-A0A9P5BJP1-F1
#
_cell.length_a   1.000
_cell.length_b   1.000
_cell.length_c   1.000
_cell.angle_alpha   90.00
_cell.angle_beta   90.00
_cell.angle_gamma   90.00
#
_symmetry.space_group_name_H-M   'P 1'
#
loop_
_entity.id
_entity.type
_entity.pdbx_description
1 polymer ?
#
loop_
_entity_poly.entity_id
_entity_poly.type
_entity_poly.pdbx_seq_one_letter_code
_entity_poly.pdbx_strand_id
1 'polypeptide(L)'
;MGFPTAPKPKTPLGFHRILSPTAGVKVSPICLGGISIGHEWKFYTGKNEEPFKLLDAFYDIGGNFIDTASNYNNQMSETLIGQWMQERGVRDQMVIATKYTAGYRAFGDNPEPLQSNFTGNSAKSMHISVRDSLKKLRTDYIDILYVHWWDYATPVEEVMRGLHVLVMQGKVLYLGISNTPSWIVVKANAYAKQHGLTPFSVYQGNWNAAFRDMEGDVIPMCEDQDMAIVSYGSLGTGSLLTSQQRKEREADPDAPKHQTSEVALKTSEALERIADRKGTTLQAIALAYLFHQSTYVFPIVGVNTVEHIKAMPQAMKIILSKEEIDEIHEASPYNPGYPMNFTQYMQPVKYDLSWTPADNQQYQMSAWIDAPPKRLVSLPKSLNVGSCSLAAVLTDANANIRPTKFSLRISNGLDRDIFGNGCRRSPLELLFLPRLCGFCISDFSQSGDSYPAIQPYCSLKQIGREKQYGELCFDTSRVPFGGALLSRFPEAQYYANSKAAAEIKKEAAHKVKLMKGVLGDQSIVNKVHLPTPYDFSFFTLPGDEVTPIHFLNPLTGDTVDKTLFWIPSIRTLIAGDSVYGHDMHLWLADSLTKSLTESWLLSNKKFGCSIDVDHTRTCLKYWQKEIEAKGLDHFTPQVIFDKFNNQFPGLLNSNSSTSAVLLNSTAEQFGRGGTRQVHYINLAAYTDVGALDGWTACDVCYRKRIRCDGQKPRCSHCVLYKSDCTFQATSRKATIRKRPNGTAAALQSQVQSLETSLDEAQRRIKELEARLTQKSSSRIDQPQLGEYDVSYSGRDFLESGHELPPQHEVLSGVNKFLATFNTILPLFHPPRLLSRVSTWYERPHQRDTLTWAAINVVLSLAYRHIPDEEKPANYSTLHFMNKAQSVLNDIMLGDSSLLDVQTIVGMVVLLQATSDLKPASALIPIALRLSHGLRLHSRANYDHLSASETLERDRVFWIAYILDRDISMRTKLPPIQSQNDISIDWPSATPADGAGMLYTADNSANFNFFLSRVQLAHIQGQVYEAMLSKSSTASDVYVRLDNVARIHQMLDDWLARIPSEFSPSAITQSGNANLQRAFGVLYSSHLTCRSVVCKAHAMEAQWIPSLQDFGRKTVEKGIVATPRLPVGWHKLVHESREYIELFMAIDRKDPAFIW
;
A
#
# COMPACT_ATOMS: atom_id res chain seq x y z
N MET A 1 -8.03 -1.38 51.09
CA MET A 1 -7.82 -2.82 50.87
C MET A 1 -6.77 -2.96 49.79
N GLY A 2 -5.75 -3.80 49.99
CA GLY A 2 -4.80 -4.15 48.92
C GLY A 2 -5.09 -5.56 48.43
N PHE A 3 -5.18 -5.76 47.12
CA PHE A 3 -5.20 -7.12 46.56
C PHE A 3 -3.80 -7.74 46.70
N PRO A 4 -3.68 -9.01 47.11
CA PRO A 4 -2.39 -9.67 47.22
C PRO A 4 -1.72 -9.79 45.83
N THR A 5 -0.42 -9.54 45.76
CA THR A 5 0.36 -9.78 44.54
C THR A 5 0.39 -11.27 44.22
N ALA A 6 0.30 -11.63 42.94
CA ALA A 6 0.40 -13.03 42.51
C ALA A 6 1.71 -13.69 43.01
N PRO A 7 1.67 -14.99 43.40
CA PRO A 7 2.88 -15.70 43.82
C PRO A 7 3.88 -15.81 42.66
N LYS A 8 5.17 -15.88 42.98
CA LYS A 8 6.21 -16.08 41.97
C LYS A 8 6.07 -17.47 41.33
N PRO A 9 6.19 -17.61 40.00
CA PRO A 9 6.17 -18.90 39.32
C PRO A 9 7.21 -19.90 39.86
N LYS A 10 6.85 -21.19 39.89
CA LYS A 10 7.72 -22.29 40.36
C LYS A 10 9.02 -22.41 39.54
N THR A 11 8.97 -22.11 38.24
CA THR A 11 10.12 -22.20 37.32
C THR A 11 10.16 -20.98 36.38
N PRO A 12 11.29 -20.72 35.70
CA PRO A 12 11.38 -19.68 34.67
C PRO A 12 10.36 -19.83 33.51
N LEU A 13 9.76 -21.00 33.28
CA LEU A 13 8.79 -21.18 32.20
C LEU A 13 7.45 -20.48 32.48
N GLY A 14 7.06 -20.37 33.75
CA GLY A 14 5.87 -19.63 34.19
C GLY A 14 6.04 -18.11 34.20
N PHE A 15 7.20 -17.56 33.81
CA PHE A 15 7.36 -16.14 33.51
C PHE A 15 6.92 -15.90 32.06
N HIS A 16 5.60 -15.91 31.85
CA HIS A 16 5.01 -15.72 30.52
C HIS A 16 5.36 -14.35 29.93
N ARG A 17 5.69 -14.32 28.64
CA ARG A 17 6.00 -13.12 27.86
C ARG A 17 4.80 -12.74 27.00
N ILE A 18 4.67 -11.45 26.66
CA ILE A 18 3.74 -11.02 25.60
C ILE A 18 4.22 -11.61 24.27
N LEU A 19 3.31 -12.18 23.47
CA LEU A 19 3.65 -12.83 22.20
C LEU A 19 4.29 -11.82 21.22
N SER A 20 3.58 -10.74 20.86
CA SER A 20 4.10 -9.68 19.99
C SER A 20 3.42 -8.33 20.27
N PRO A 21 3.91 -7.21 19.72
CA PRO A 21 3.23 -5.92 19.85
C PRO A 21 1.81 -5.94 19.23
N THR A 22 1.58 -6.79 18.22
CA THR A 22 0.27 -7.00 17.60
C THR A 22 -0.61 -8.03 18.32
N ALA A 23 -0.04 -8.90 19.19
CA ALA A 23 -0.78 -9.90 19.96
C ALA A 23 -0.44 -9.86 21.45
N GLY A 24 -1.27 -9.15 22.21
CA GLY A 24 -1.14 -8.96 23.66
C GLY A 24 -1.38 -10.19 24.55
N VAL A 25 -1.46 -11.40 23.99
CA VAL A 25 -1.59 -12.68 24.72
C VAL A 25 -0.29 -13.05 25.43
N LYS A 26 -0.37 -13.81 26.53
CA LYS A 26 0.78 -14.17 27.37
C LYS A 26 1.09 -15.66 27.23
N VAL A 27 2.31 -15.96 26.78
CA VAL A 27 2.78 -17.30 26.43
C VAL A 27 4.05 -17.66 27.19
N SER A 28 4.22 -18.93 27.53
CA SER A 28 5.46 -19.45 28.09
C SER A 28 6.65 -19.24 27.12
N PRO A 29 7.86 -18.90 27.60
CA PRO A 29 9.01 -18.61 26.74
C PRO A 29 9.40 -19.72 25.76
N ILE A 30 9.06 -20.98 26.10
CA ILE A 30 9.15 -22.15 25.22
C ILE A 30 7.73 -22.64 24.92
N CYS A 31 7.50 -23.08 23.68
CA CYS A 31 6.26 -23.67 23.21
C CYS A 31 6.39 -25.21 23.16
N LEU A 32 5.37 -25.94 23.60
CA LEU A 32 5.34 -27.40 23.52
C LEU A 32 4.94 -27.86 22.13
N GLY A 33 5.78 -28.67 21.49
CA GLY A 33 5.53 -29.24 20.17
C GLY A 33 4.57 -30.43 20.22
N GLY A 34 3.30 -30.17 19.88
CA GLY A 34 2.22 -31.15 19.80
C GLY A 34 2.43 -32.28 18.78
N ILE A 35 3.45 -32.20 17.92
CA ILE A 35 3.80 -33.26 16.97
C ILE A 35 4.23 -34.57 17.66
N SER A 36 4.79 -34.52 18.87
CA SER A 36 5.08 -35.72 19.69
C SER A 36 3.87 -36.21 20.51
N ILE A 37 2.76 -35.46 20.53
CA ILE A 37 1.55 -35.82 21.29
C ILE A 37 0.71 -36.78 20.44
N GLY A 38 0.90 -38.08 20.68
CA GLY A 38 0.24 -39.17 19.97
C GLY A 38 1.16 -40.37 19.76
N HIS A 39 0.65 -41.42 19.10
CA HIS A 39 1.37 -42.69 18.94
C HIS A 39 1.33 -43.29 17.51
N GLU A 40 0.73 -42.58 16.56
CA GLU A 40 0.65 -42.97 15.14
C GLU A 40 1.99 -42.76 14.43
N TRP A 41 2.66 -41.63 14.69
CA TRP A 41 3.89 -41.25 13.97
C TRP A 41 5.17 -41.66 14.70
N LYS A 42 5.16 -42.81 15.39
CA LYS A 42 6.35 -43.37 16.09
C LYS A 42 7.58 -43.48 15.20
N PHE A 43 7.40 -43.78 13.91
CA PHE A 43 8.50 -43.85 12.94
C PHE A 43 9.23 -42.51 12.71
N TYR A 44 8.58 -41.39 13.04
CA TYR A 44 9.09 -40.02 12.87
C TYR A 44 9.43 -39.37 14.23
N THR A 45 8.56 -39.52 15.22
CA THR A 45 8.76 -38.93 16.56
C THR A 45 9.62 -39.81 17.47
N GLY A 46 9.73 -41.11 17.20
CA GLY A 46 10.28 -42.11 18.12
C GLY A 46 9.24 -42.61 19.14
N LYS A 47 9.73 -43.29 20.17
CA LYS A 47 8.91 -43.80 21.28
C LYS A 47 8.59 -42.68 22.28
N ASN A 48 7.33 -42.27 22.33
CA ASN A 48 6.84 -41.24 23.25
C ASN A 48 6.30 -41.87 24.56
N GLU A 49 6.40 -41.14 25.66
CA GLU A 49 5.64 -41.39 26.89
C GLU A 49 4.13 -41.18 26.69
N GLU A 50 3.36 -41.46 27.74
CA GLU A 50 1.92 -41.25 27.76
C GLU A 50 1.61 -39.73 27.59
N PRO A 51 0.77 -39.36 26.59
CA PRO A 51 0.43 -37.97 26.28
C PRO A 51 0.03 -37.07 27.45
N PHE A 52 -0.79 -37.54 28.38
CA PHE A 52 -1.30 -36.70 29.47
C PHE A 52 -0.22 -36.44 30.52
N LYS A 53 0.66 -37.42 30.81
CA LYS A 53 1.86 -37.16 31.63
C LYS A 53 2.74 -36.04 31.07
N LEU A 54 2.92 -35.99 29.75
CA LEU A 54 3.69 -34.93 29.10
C LEU A 54 2.99 -33.56 29.26
N LEU A 55 1.68 -33.51 29.01
CA LEU A 55 0.89 -32.28 29.13
C LEU A 55 0.78 -31.78 30.58
N ASP A 56 0.50 -32.68 31.53
CA ASP A 56 0.49 -32.42 32.97
C ASP A 56 1.86 -31.90 33.43
N ALA A 57 2.96 -32.55 33.05
CA ALA A 57 4.31 -32.12 33.42
C ALA A 57 4.70 -30.74 32.87
N PHE A 58 4.24 -30.37 31.66
CA PHE A 58 4.47 -29.05 31.08
C PHE A 58 3.67 -27.97 31.81
N TYR A 59 2.40 -28.24 32.12
CA TYR A 59 1.53 -27.36 32.89
C TYR A 59 2.08 -27.15 34.32
N ASP A 60 2.53 -28.21 35.00
CA ASP A 60 2.98 -28.18 36.39
C ASP A 60 4.20 -27.27 36.64
N ILE A 61 5.08 -27.14 35.64
CA ILE A 61 6.25 -26.24 35.67
C ILE A 61 5.92 -24.81 35.21
N GLY A 62 4.68 -24.54 34.78
CA GLY A 62 4.17 -23.23 34.36
C GLY A 62 4.12 -23.00 32.85
N GLY A 63 4.27 -24.04 32.02
CA GLY A 63 4.08 -23.95 30.57
C GLY A 63 2.61 -23.78 30.20
N ASN A 64 2.29 -22.87 29.26
CA ASN A 64 0.91 -22.66 28.81
C ASN A 64 0.74 -22.59 27.28
N PHE A 65 1.83 -22.51 26.51
CA PHE A 65 1.77 -22.40 25.04
C PHE A 65 2.03 -23.77 24.38
N ILE A 66 1.05 -24.26 23.61
CA ILE A 66 1.13 -25.54 22.89
C ILE A 66 0.83 -25.30 21.41
N ASP A 67 1.69 -25.81 20.52
CA ASP A 67 1.52 -25.78 19.07
C ASP A 67 1.22 -27.18 18.53
N THR A 68 0.07 -27.34 17.88
CA THR A 68 -0.31 -28.56 17.15
C THR A 68 -0.72 -28.21 15.72
N ALA A 69 -1.28 -29.16 14.95
CA ALA A 69 -1.84 -28.94 13.62
C ALA A 69 -2.93 -29.97 13.33
N SER A 70 -3.83 -29.66 12.38
CA SER A 70 -4.99 -30.50 12.09
C SER A 70 -4.65 -31.94 11.67
N ASN A 71 -3.42 -32.20 11.20
CA ASN A 71 -2.93 -33.51 10.75
C ASN A 71 -2.02 -34.26 11.75
N TYR A 72 -1.49 -33.63 12.82
CA TYR A 72 -0.44 -34.24 13.65
C TYR A 72 -0.89 -35.54 14.35
N ASN A 73 -0.02 -36.57 14.28
CA ASN A 73 -0.33 -37.96 14.68
C ASN A 73 -1.67 -38.45 14.11
N ASN A 74 -1.88 -38.31 12.79
CA ASN A 74 -3.13 -38.67 12.13
C ASN A 74 -4.37 -38.08 12.84
N GLN A 75 -4.31 -36.78 13.15
CA GLN A 75 -5.32 -36.02 13.92
C GLN A 75 -5.42 -36.33 15.43
N MET A 76 -4.66 -37.28 15.97
CA MET A 76 -4.71 -37.61 17.40
C MET A 76 -4.24 -36.46 18.29
N SER A 77 -3.27 -35.64 17.85
CA SER A 77 -2.66 -34.60 18.70
C SER A 77 -3.70 -33.61 19.24
N GLU A 78 -4.50 -33.00 18.36
CA GLU A 78 -5.62 -32.12 18.75
C GLU A 78 -6.65 -32.85 19.64
N THR A 79 -6.92 -34.12 19.35
CA THR A 79 -7.92 -34.92 20.06
C THR A 79 -7.49 -35.22 21.51
N LEU A 80 -6.21 -35.51 21.72
CA LEU A 80 -5.59 -35.77 23.02
C LEU A 80 -5.44 -34.47 23.82
N ILE A 81 -4.96 -33.39 23.20
CA ILE A 81 -4.86 -32.07 23.84
C ILE A 81 -6.24 -31.57 24.28
N GLY A 82 -7.26 -31.70 23.41
CA GLY A 82 -8.64 -31.33 23.73
C GLY A 82 -9.26 -32.16 24.84
N GLN A 83 -8.99 -33.47 24.88
CA GLN A 83 -9.43 -34.31 25.99
C GLN A 83 -8.75 -33.93 27.31
N TRP A 84 -7.43 -33.77 27.31
CA TRP A 84 -6.66 -33.36 28.48
C TRP A 84 -7.14 -32.02 29.04
N MET A 85 -7.30 -30.99 28.19
CA MET A 85 -7.81 -29.68 28.61
C MET A 85 -9.20 -29.77 29.26
N GLN A 86 -10.08 -30.63 28.72
CA GLN A 86 -11.42 -30.85 29.25
C GLN A 86 -11.41 -31.62 30.58
N GLU A 87 -10.59 -32.67 30.72
CA GLU A 87 -10.46 -33.45 31.95
C GLU A 87 -9.79 -32.68 33.09
N ARG A 88 -8.83 -31.80 32.79
CA ARG A 88 -8.16 -30.95 33.79
C ARG A 88 -8.89 -29.63 34.07
N GLY A 89 -9.81 -29.21 33.20
CA GLY A 89 -10.52 -27.93 33.32
C GLY A 89 -9.65 -26.70 33.08
N VAL A 90 -8.61 -26.81 32.24
CA VAL A 90 -7.54 -25.79 32.10
C VAL A 90 -7.62 -24.96 30.82
N ARG A 91 -8.65 -25.12 29.96
CA ARG A 91 -8.71 -24.51 28.61
C ARG A 91 -8.35 -23.01 28.60
N ASP A 92 -8.94 -22.23 29.50
CA ASP A 92 -8.80 -20.76 29.55
C ASP A 92 -7.42 -20.30 30.07
N GLN A 93 -6.62 -21.23 30.61
CA GLN A 93 -5.25 -20.96 31.08
C GLN A 93 -4.21 -21.22 29.97
N MET A 94 -4.60 -21.97 28.93
CA MET A 94 -3.71 -22.45 27.86
C MET A 94 -3.87 -21.61 26.59
N VAL A 95 -2.75 -21.36 25.92
CA VAL A 95 -2.71 -20.75 24.58
C VAL A 95 -2.49 -21.86 23.57
N ILE A 96 -3.51 -22.18 22.79
CA ILE A 96 -3.50 -23.28 21.84
C ILE A 96 -3.35 -22.74 20.42
N ALA A 97 -2.21 -23.08 19.81
CA ALA A 97 -1.97 -22.93 18.39
C ALA A 97 -2.36 -24.19 17.62
N THR A 98 -3.09 -24.02 16.50
CA THR A 98 -3.26 -25.08 15.49
C THR A 98 -3.18 -24.49 14.08
N LYS A 99 -3.19 -25.35 13.05
CA LYS A 99 -2.92 -24.98 11.67
C LYS A 99 -3.86 -25.71 10.73
N TYR A 100 -4.30 -25.02 9.67
CA TYR A 100 -5.01 -25.64 8.55
C TYR A 100 -4.03 -25.97 7.41
N THR A 101 -4.42 -25.77 6.14
CA THR A 101 -3.67 -26.08 4.90
C THR A 101 -3.35 -27.55 4.66
N ALA A 102 -2.99 -28.34 5.68
CA ALA A 102 -2.58 -29.72 5.55
C ALA A 102 -3.76 -30.65 5.20
N GLY A 103 -3.54 -31.59 4.27
CA GLY A 103 -4.48 -32.64 3.85
C GLY A 103 -4.76 -33.70 4.92
N TYR A 104 -5.31 -33.29 6.05
CA TYR A 104 -5.41 -34.09 7.29
C TYR A 104 -6.37 -35.29 7.22
N ARG A 105 -7.11 -35.44 6.11
CA ARG A 105 -8.05 -36.55 5.84
C ARG A 105 -7.49 -37.63 4.90
N ALA A 106 -6.24 -37.48 4.43
CA ALA A 106 -5.65 -38.36 3.41
C ALA A 106 -5.06 -39.67 3.95
N PHE A 107 -4.89 -39.82 5.28
CA PHE A 107 -4.09 -40.89 5.89
C PHE A 107 -4.87 -41.76 6.90
N GLY A 108 -6.20 -41.82 6.82
CA GLY A 108 -7.02 -42.75 7.60
C GLY A 108 -7.28 -44.07 6.86
N ASP A 109 -7.65 -45.13 7.60
CA ASP A 109 -7.85 -46.50 7.09
C ASP A 109 -8.90 -46.62 5.97
N ASN A 110 -9.80 -45.64 5.86
CA ASN A 110 -10.79 -45.53 4.79
C ASN A 110 -10.81 -44.08 4.28
N PRO A 111 -9.90 -43.71 3.34
CA PRO A 111 -9.78 -42.34 2.87
C PRO A 111 -11.02 -41.93 2.05
N GLU A 112 -11.59 -40.77 2.36
CA GLU A 112 -12.75 -40.25 1.61
C GLU A 112 -12.42 -40.11 0.11
N PRO A 113 -13.33 -40.48 -0.81
CA PRO A 113 -13.02 -40.61 -2.23
C PRO A 113 -12.81 -39.28 -2.98
N LEU A 114 -13.09 -38.13 -2.36
CA LEU A 114 -12.93 -36.79 -2.95
C LEU A 114 -12.27 -35.85 -1.95
N GLN A 115 -10.97 -35.62 -2.09
CA GLN A 115 -10.16 -34.90 -1.06
C GLN A 115 -9.57 -33.56 -1.49
N SER A 116 -9.74 -33.12 -2.75
CA SER A 116 -9.13 -31.89 -3.29
C SER A 116 -9.44 -30.62 -2.47
N ASN A 117 -10.51 -30.63 -1.68
CA ASN A 117 -11.00 -29.53 -0.87
C ASN A 117 -10.80 -29.72 0.65
N PHE A 118 -9.96 -30.69 1.06
CA PHE A 118 -9.51 -30.90 2.45
C PHE A 118 -8.06 -30.44 2.70
N THR A 119 -7.47 -29.71 1.75
CA THR A 119 -6.07 -29.24 1.72
C THR A 119 -5.99 -27.88 1.04
N GLY A 120 -4.87 -27.17 1.18
CA GLY A 120 -4.66 -25.83 0.62
C GLY A 120 -5.28 -24.70 1.46
N ASN A 121 -5.08 -23.45 1.02
CA ASN A 121 -5.39 -22.25 1.80
C ASN A 121 -6.81 -21.70 1.58
N SER A 122 -7.56 -22.28 0.63
CA SER A 122 -8.90 -21.85 0.24
C SER A 122 -9.90 -21.78 1.40
N ALA A 123 -10.89 -20.90 1.28
CA ALA A 123 -11.94 -20.73 2.27
C ALA A 123 -12.71 -22.04 2.57
N LYS A 124 -12.77 -22.97 1.60
CA LYS A 124 -13.38 -24.29 1.75
C LYS A 124 -12.57 -25.21 2.65
N SER A 125 -11.26 -25.30 2.41
CA SER A 125 -10.30 -26.05 3.25
C SER A 125 -10.26 -25.47 4.66
N MET A 126 -10.10 -24.15 4.76
CA MET A 126 -10.10 -23.37 6.01
C MET A 126 -11.33 -23.66 6.86
N HIS A 127 -12.54 -23.52 6.29
CA HIS A 127 -13.79 -23.75 7.00
C HIS A 127 -13.90 -25.19 7.54
N ILE A 128 -13.53 -26.19 6.75
CA ILE A 128 -13.62 -27.61 7.13
C ILE A 128 -12.59 -27.98 8.18
N SER A 129 -11.33 -27.53 8.01
CA SER A 129 -10.25 -27.79 8.96
C SER A 129 -10.54 -27.15 10.31
N VAL A 130 -10.88 -25.84 10.36
CA VAL A 130 -11.14 -25.12 11.62
C VAL A 130 -12.34 -25.70 12.38
N ARG A 131 -13.43 -26.07 11.69
CA ARG A 131 -14.59 -26.74 12.30
C ARG A 131 -14.18 -28.05 13.00
N ASP A 132 -13.35 -28.86 12.34
CA ASP A 132 -12.97 -30.19 12.86
C ASP A 132 -11.85 -30.09 13.91
N SER A 133 -10.95 -29.11 13.81
CA SER A 133 -9.97 -28.74 14.84
C SER A 133 -10.63 -28.29 16.14
N LEU A 134 -11.61 -27.37 16.08
CA LEU A 134 -12.41 -26.96 17.25
C LEU A 134 -13.08 -28.15 17.94
N LYS A 135 -13.68 -29.06 17.15
CA LYS A 135 -14.30 -30.29 17.66
C LYS A 135 -13.28 -31.22 18.34
N LYS A 136 -12.10 -31.42 17.75
CA LYS A 136 -11.04 -32.28 18.32
C LYS A 136 -10.44 -31.67 19.60
N LEU A 137 -10.15 -30.37 19.58
CA LEU A 137 -9.65 -29.57 20.71
C LEU A 137 -10.71 -29.32 21.80
N ARG A 138 -11.96 -29.74 21.59
CA ARG A 138 -13.10 -29.62 22.53
C ARG A 138 -13.34 -28.18 23.04
N THR A 139 -13.17 -27.21 22.14
CA THR A 139 -13.20 -25.76 22.41
C THR A 139 -14.01 -25.04 21.32
N ASP A 140 -14.58 -23.87 21.65
CA ASP A 140 -15.29 -22.99 20.72
C ASP A 140 -14.38 -21.93 20.07
N TYR A 141 -13.25 -21.61 20.70
CA TYR A 141 -12.19 -20.74 20.15
C TYR A 141 -10.81 -21.40 20.09
N ILE A 142 -10.01 -21.01 19.09
CA ILE A 142 -8.56 -21.26 18.92
C ILE A 142 -7.81 -19.97 19.26
N ASP A 143 -6.70 -20.03 19.99
CA ASP A 143 -5.93 -18.82 20.32
C ASP A 143 -5.15 -18.32 19.10
N ILE A 144 -4.42 -19.22 18.41
CA ILE A 144 -3.62 -18.88 17.23
C ILE A 144 -3.94 -19.87 16.10
N LEU A 145 -4.48 -19.39 14.98
CA LEU A 145 -4.64 -20.19 13.76
C LEU A 145 -3.53 -19.86 12.76
N TYR A 146 -2.72 -20.85 12.41
CA TYR A 146 -1.71 -20.73 11.35
C TYR A 146 -2.23 -21.15 9.97
N VAL A 147 -1.91 -20.34 8.97
CA VAL A 147 -1.66 -20.84 7.60
C VAL A 147 -0.38 -21.68 7.65
N HIS A 148 -0.43 -22.98 7.35
CA HIS A 148 0.69 -23.91 7.65
C HIS A 148 1.83 -23.83 6.61
N TRP A 149 1.49 -23.50 5.36
CA TRP A 149 2.40 -23.17 4.26
C TRP A 149 1.65 -22.39 3.18
N TRP A 150 2.37 -21.72 2.28
CA TRP A 150 1.73 -21.11 1.11
C TRP A 150 1.42 -22.14 0.02
N ASP A 151 0.19 -22.15 -0.50
CA ASP A 151 -0.26 -23.13 -1.50
C ASP A 151 -0.10 -22.66 -2.95
N TYR A 152 0.19 -21.37 -3.18
CA TYR A 152 0.29 -20.69 -4.48
C TYR A 152 -0.98 -20.73 -5.36
N ALA A 153 -2.04 -21.41 -4.93
CA ALA A 153 -3.33 -21.50 -5.62
C ALA A 153 -4.35 -20.50 -5.08
N THR A 154 -4.32 -20.20 -3.78
CA THR A 154 -5.29 -19.30 -3.14
C THR A 154 -4.74 -17.87 -3.09
N PRO A 155 -5.49 -16.85 -3.56
CA PRO A 155 -5.04 -15.46 -3.50
C PRO A 155 -5.06 -14.93 -2.06
N VAL A 156 -4.11 -14.04 -1.74
CA VAL A 156 -4.00 -13.34 -0.44
C VAL A 156 -5.33 -12.69 -0.02
N GLU A 157 -6.04 -12.16 -1.00
CA GLU A 157 -7.32 -11.47 -0.86
C GLU A 157 -8.45 -12.40 -0.40
N GLU A 158 -8.41 -13.69 -0.74
CA GLU A 158 -9.33 -14.71 -0.20
C GLU A 158 -8.89 -15.15 1.20
N VAL A 159 -7.59 -15.47 1.37
CA VAL A 159 -7.03 -15.94 2.65
C VAL A 159 -7.32 -14.96 3.77
N MET A 160 -6.96 -13.68 3.61
CA MET A 160 -7.12 -12.68 4.68
C MET A 160 -8.59 -12.37 4.98
N ARG A 161 -9.48 -12.45 4.00
CA ARG A 161 -10.94 -12.31 4.23
C ARG A 161 -11.50 -13.51 4.98
N GLY A 162 -11.12 -14.73 4.61
CA GLY A 162 -11.56 -15.95 5.30
C GLY A 162 -11.08 -15.98 6.76
N LEU A 163 -9.80 -15.68 7.00
CA LEU A 163 -9.22 -15.62 8.33
C LEU A 163 -9.87 -14.53 9.20
N HIS A 164 -10.05 -13.32 8.68
CA HIS A 164 -10.74 -12.26 9.41
C HIS A 164 -12.21 -12.61 9.73
N VAL A 165 -12.91 -13.31 8.83
CA VAL A 165 -14.27 -13.82 9.11
C VAL A 165 -14.29 -14.85 10.25
N LEU A 166 -13.24 -15.65 10.45
CA LEU A 166 -13.13 -16.54 11.62
C LEU A 166 -12.88 -15.77 12.92
N VAL A 167 -12.07 -14.70 12.86
CA VAL A 167 -11.84 -13.80 14.00
C VAL A 167 -13.12 -13.06 14.40
N MET A 168 -13.85 -12.52 13.41
CA MET A 168 -15.15 -11.87 13.63
C MET A 168 -16.26 -12.85 14.08
N GLN A 169 -16.05 -14.16 13.95
CA GLN A 169 -16.91 -15.22 14.51
C GLN A 169 -16.49 -15.65 15.93
N GLY A 170 -15.41 -15.09 16.51
CA GLY A 170 -14.87 -15.48 17.82
C GLY A 170 -14.16 -16.85 17.83
N LYS A 171 -14.04 -17.52 16.68
CA LYS A 171 -13.46 -18.88 16.57
C LYS A 171 -11.93 -18.89 16.61
N VAL A 172 -11.31 -17.75 16.36
CA VAL A 172 -9.86 -17.54 16.29
C VAL A 172 -9.57 -16.19 16.93
N LEU A 173 -8.61 -16.13 17.87
CA LEU A 173 -8.25 -14.86 18.52
C LEU A 173 -7.14 -14.12 17.76
N TYR A 174 -6.09 -14.84 17.36
CA TYR A 174 -4.93 -14.30 16.65
C TYR A 174 -4.60 -15.12 15.40
N LEU A 175 -4.00 -14.47 14.40
CA LEU A 175 -3.60 -15.09 13.15
C LEU A 175 -2.09 -15.32 13.12
N GLY A 176 -1.70 -16.53 12.73
CA GLY A 176 -0.32 -16.90 12.44
C GLY A 176 -0.13 -17.30 10.98
N ILE A 177 1.12 -17.27 10.53
CA ILE A 177 1.50 -17.81 9.22
C ILE A 177 2.81 -18.59 9.35
N SER A 178 2.95 -19.65 8.57
CA SER A 178 4.08 -20.58 8.64
C SER A 178 4.58 -20.87 7.23
N ASN A 179 5.88 -21.16 7.09
CA ASN A 179 6.50 -21.65 5.86
C ASN A 179 6.06 -20.89 4.59
N THR A 180 6.10 -19.55 4.65
CA THR A 180 5.59 -18.64 3.62
C THR A 180 6.63 -17.56 3.31
N PRO A 181 6.93 -17.25 2.03
CA PRO A 181 7.84 -16.17 1.68
C PRO A 181 7.48 -14.82 2.31
N SER A 182 8.50 -14.11 2.79
CA SER A 182 8.44 -12.77 3.40
C SER A 182 7.50 -11.81 2.66
N TRP A 183 7.68 -11.64 1.35
CA TRP A 183 6.91 -10.74 0.50
C TRP A 183 5.41 -11.07 0.46
N ILE A 184 5.02 -12.34 0.64
CA ILE A 184 3.62 -12.74 0.75
C ILE A 184 3.05 -12.33 2.11
N VAL A 185 3.82 -12.49 3.19
CA VAL A 185 3.43 -12.04 4.55
C VAL A 185 3.27 -10.52 4.58
N VAL A 186 4.22 -9.78 4.01
CA VAL A 186 4.14 -8.31 3.87
C VAL A 186 2.95 -7.90 3.00
N LYS A 187 2.72 -8.53 1.84
CA LYS A 187 1.52 -8.28 1.01
C LYS A 187 0.23 -8.52 1.81
N ALA A 188 0.16 -9.62 2.56
CA ALA A 188 -1.02 -10.00 3.34
C ALA A 188 -1.29 -9.03 4.51
N ASN A 189 -0.26 -8.64 5.25
CA ASN A 189 -0.37 -7.66 6.32
C ASN A 189 -0.69 -6.26 5.78
N ALA A 190 -0.09 -5.84 4.66
CA ALA A 190 -0.43 -4.59 4.00
C ALA A 190 -1.89 -4.58 3.50
N TYR A 191 -2.35 -5.67 2.87
CA TYR A 191 -3.75 -5.84 2.45
C TYR A 191 -4.71 -5.74 3.64
N ALA A 192 -4.40 -6.44 4.75
CA ALA A 192 -5.20 -6.41 5.96
C ALA A 192 -5.27 -5.00 6.59
N LYS A 193 -4.11 -4.36 6.78
CA LYS A 193 -3.98 -2.97 7.29
C LYS A 193 -4.78 -1.98 6.42
N GLN A 194 -4.72 -2.10 5.08
CA GLN A 194 -5.45 -1.23 4.15
C GLN A 194 -6.98 -1.44 4.17
N HIS A 195 -7.46 -2.67 4.42
CA HIS A 195 -8.88 -3.02 4.35
C HIS A 195 -9.56 -3.16 5.73
N GLY A 196 -8.85 -2.87 6.82
CA GLY A 196 -9.38 -3.00 8.19
C GLY A 196 -9.57 -4.45 8.65
N LEU A 197 -8.86 -5.40 8.04
CA LEU A 197 -8.89 -6.82 8.41
C LEU A 197 -7.83 -7.12 9.47
N THR A 198 -7.96 -8.26 10.15
CA THR A 198 -6.96 -8.75 11.10
C THR A 198 -5.66 -9.15 10.37
N PRO A 199 -4.48 -8.61 10.73
CA PRO A 199 -3.19 -9.04 10.18
C PRO A 199 -2.67 -10.31 10.86
N PHE A 200 -1.57 -10.87 10.35
CA PHE A 200 -0.79 -11.88 11.06
C PHE A 200 0.05 -11.24 12.18
N SER A 201 0.10 -11.90 13.34
CA SER A 201 0.84 -11.45 14.53
C SER A 201 2.03 -12.33 14.89
N VAL A 202 2.20 -13.47 14.21
CA VAL A 202 3.26 -14.45 14.47
C VAL A 202 3.63 -15.22 13.20
N TYR A 203 4.93 -15.42 12.98
CA TYR A 203 5.49 -16.28 11.95
C TYR A 203 6.01 -17.59 12.57
N GLN A 204 5.88 -18.71 11.87
CA GLN A 204 6.47 -20.00 12.24
C GLN A 204 7.36 -20.58 11.12
N GLY A 205 8.55 -21.07 11.48
CA GLY A 205 9.52 -21.58 10.50
C GLY A 205 10.67 -22.38 11.12
N ASN A 206 11.47 -23.04 10.28
CA ASN A 206 12.62 -23.82 10.72
C ASN A 206 13.81 -22.91 11.02
N TRP A 207 14.25 -22.86 12.27
CA TRP A 207 15.43 -22.08 12.67
C TRP A 207 16.10 -22.68 13.91
N ASN A 208 17.42 -22.85 13.83
CA ASN A 208 18.27 -23.30 14.92
C ASN A 208 19.74 -22.93 14.62
N ALA A 209 20.63 -23.15 15.58
CA ALA A 209 22.05 -22.80 15.47
C ALA A 209 22.77 -23.37 14.21
N ALA A 210 22.30 -24.48 13.64
CA ALA A 210 22.87 -25.13 12.45
C ALA A 210 22.03 -24.95 11.16
N PHE A 211 20.93 -24.21 11.22
CA PHE A 211 20.06 -23.93 10.07
C PHE A 211 19.47 -22.52 10.19
N ARG A 212 20.08 -21.59 9.44
CA ARG A 212 20.00 -20.14 9.68
C ARG A 212 19.28 -19.36 8.57
N ASP A 213 18.67 -20.05 7.61
CA ASP A 213 18.08 -19.46 6.40
C ASP A 213 17.03 -18.35 6.65
N MET A 214 16.33 -18.40 7.78
CA MET A 214 15.38 -17.35 8.17
C MET A 214 16.03 -15.98 8.49
N GLU A 215 17.34 -15.94 8.77
CA GLU A 215 18.04 -14.72 9.24
C GLU A 215 18.22 -13.66 8.14
N GLY A 216 18.30 -14.06 6.87
CA GLY A 216 18.53 -13.15 5.74
C GLY A 216 17.32 -12.33 5.28
N ASP A 217 16.10 -12.67 5.71
CA ASP A 217 14.87 -12.04 5.19
C ASP A 217 13.67 -12.21 6.14
N VAL A 218 13.36 -13.44 6.55
CA VAL A 218 12.15 -13.75 7.34
C VAL A 218 12.16 -13.12 8.74
N ILE A 219 13.30 -13.14 9.44
CA ILE A 219 13.43 -12.53 10.77
C ILE A 219 13.39 -11.00 10.69
N PRO A 220 14.15 -10.32 9.80
CA PRO A 220 13.96 -8.90 9.52
C PRO A 220 12.51 -8.52 9.19
N MET A 221 11.80 -9.31 8.39
CA MET A 221 10.37 -9.11 8.08
C MET A 221 9.48 -9.22 9.32
N CYS A 222 9.74 -10.17 10.23
CA CYS A 222 8.97 -10.29 11.47
C CYS A 222 9.16 -9.08 12.39
N GLU A 223 10.38 -8.53 12.44
CA GLU A 223 10.72 -7.37 13.25
C GLU A 223 10.13 -6.06 12.68
N ASP A 224 10.10 -5.91 11.36
CA ASP A 224 9.41 -4.81 10.66
C ASP A 224 7.87 -4.87 10.79
N GLN A 225 7.29 -6.07 10.80
CA GLN A 225 5.83 -6.25 10.84
C GLN A 225 5.23 -6.37 12.25
N ASP A 226 6.01 -6.15 13.32
CA ASP A 226 5.59 -6.34 14.72
C ASP A 226 5.05 -7.76 15.02
N MET A 227 5.73 -8.78 14.50
CA MET A 227 5.35 -10.19 14.59
C MET A 227 6.28 -11.00 15.51
N ALA A 228 5.71 -11.98 16.22
CA ALA A 228 6.49 -12.98 16.94
C ALA A 228 7.15 -13.99 15.99
N ILE A 229 8.24 -14.61 16.43
CA ILE A 229 8.95 -15.68 15.73
C ILE A 229 8.82 -16.96 16.55
N VAL A 230 8.18 -17.97 15.97
CA VAL A 230 8.02 -19.30 16.58
C VAL A 230 8.88 -20.29 15.80
N SER A 231 10.07 -20.63 16.30
CA SER A 231 10.96 -21.57 15.60
C SER A 231 10.51 -23.00 15.85
N TYR A 232 10.26 -23.77 14.78
CA TYR A 232 10.30 -25.23 14.87
C TYR A 232 11.71 -25.72 14.50
N GLY A 233 12.00 -27.00 14.80
CA GLY A 233 13.33 -27.56 14.54
C GLY A 233 14.42 -26.97 15.45
N SER A 234 14.06 -26.28 16.55
CA SER A 234 14.94 -25.53 17.46
C SER A 234 16.16 -26.30 17.99
N LEU A 235 16.10 -27.64 18.03
CA LEU A 235 17.18 -28.56 18.41
C LEU A 235 17.72 -29.36 17.20
N GLY A 236 17.70 -28.76 16.01
CA GLY A 236 18.06 -29.40 14.74
C GLY A 236 17.24 -30.66 14.42
N THR A 237 15.97 -30.70 14.83
CA THR A 237 15.11 -31.91 14.78
C THR A 237 15.77 -33.13 15.45
N GLY A 238 16.50 -32.89 16.55
CA GLY A 238 17.22 -33.91 17.30
C GLY A 238 18.58 -34.32 16.70
N SER A 239 19.13 -33.57 15.75
CA SER A 239 20.51 -33.77 15.25
C SER A 239 21.58 -33.06 16.09
N LEU A 240 21.19 -32.01 16.83
CA LEU A 240 22.03 -31.32 17.82
C LEU A 240 22.11 -32.16 19.11
N LEU A 241 23.13 -33.02 19.13
CA LEU A 241 23.37 -34.04 20.14
C LEU A 241 24.85 -34.04 20.55
N THR A 242 25.09 -34.27 21.83
CA THR A 242 26.44 -34.45 22.39
C THR A 242 27.13 -35.65 21.75
N SER A 243 28.46 -35.65 21.81
CA SER A 243 29.31 -36.74 21.33
C SER A 243 29.00 -38.09 22.01
N GLN A 244 28.37 -38.07 23.19
CA GLN A 244 27.85 -39.24 23.88
C GLN A 244 26.44 -39.64 23.41
N GLN A 245 25.46 -38.72 23.42
CA GLN A 245 24.08 -38.98 22.97
C GLN A 245 24.03 -39.50 21.52
N ARG A 246 24.98 -39.07 20.67
CA ARG A 246 25.11 -39.54 19.29
C ARG A 246 25.44 -41.03 19.20
N LYS A 247 26.40 -41.51 20.00
CA LYS A 247 26.76 -42.94 20.10
C LYS A 247 25.63 -43.79 20.68
N GLU A 248 24.94 -43.25 21.68
CA GLU A 248 23.75 -43.89 22.27
C GLU A 248 22.64 -44.07 21.22
N ARG A 249 22.38 -43.03 20.41
CA ARG A 249 21.42 -43.07 19.30
C ARG A 249 21.86 -43.98 18.14
N GLU A 250 23.16 -44.13 17.90
CA GLU A 250 23.71 -45.05 16.90
C GLU A 250 23.65 -46.52 17.36
N ALA A 251 23.66 -46.76 18.67
CA ALA A 251 23.50 -48.09 19.28
C ALA A 251 22.03 -48.52 19.47
N ASP A 252 21.09 -47.56 19.54
CA ASP A 252 19.65 -47.82 19.64
C ASP A 252 19.06 -48.29 18.29
N PRO A 253 18.54 -49.53 18.18
CA PRO A 253 17.95 -50.04 16.94
C PRO A 253 16.61 -49.38 16.58
N ASP A 254 15.88 -48.83 17.56
CA ASP A 254 14.57 -48.18 17.41
C ASP A 254 14.71 -46.66 17.10
N ALA A 255 15.92 -46.10 17.18
CA ALA A 255 16.16 -44.68 16.95
C ALA A 255 15.90 -44.27 15.48
N PRO A 256 15.24 -43.12 15.22
CA PRO A 256 15.03 -42.62 13.86
C PRO A 256 16.36 -42.37 13.14
N LYS A 257 16.61 -43.09 12.05
CA LYS A 257 17.86 -43.03 11.28
C LYS A 257 17.85 -41.80 10.36
N HIS A 258 18.49 -40.73 10.83
CA HIS A 258 18.66 -39.48 10.08
C HIS A 258 20.14 -39.16 9.97
N GLN A 259 20.61 -38.83 8.77
CA GLN A 259 21.98 -38.35 8.57
C GLN A 259 22.14 -36.98 9.23
N THR A 260 23.13 -36.84 10.11
CA THR A 260 23.52 -35.52 10.62
C THR A 260 24.44 -34.86 9.59
N SER A 261 24.17 -33.60 9.22
CA SER A 261 25.05 -32.86 8.31
C SER A 261 26.36 -32.46 9.00
N GLU A 262 27.43 -32.25 8.23
CA GLU A 262 28.72 -31.80 8.77
C GLU A 262 28.60 -30.48 9.56
N VAL A 263 27.73 -29.57 9.12
CA VAL A 263 27.40 -28.33 9.84
C VAL A 263 26.74 -28.62 11.19
N ALA A 264 25.78 -29.56 11.24
CA ALA A 264 25.13 -29.94 12.50
C ALA A 264 26.07 -30.70 13.45
N LEU A 265 27.07 -31.43 12.93
CA LEU A 265 28.16 -32.01 13.75
C LEU A 265 29.02 -30.90 14.37
N LYS A 266 29.62 -30.03 13.55
CA LYS A 266 30.46 -28.91 14.01
C LYS A 266 29.71 -28.00 15.00
N THR A 267 28.45 -27.71 14.72
CA THR A 267 27.59 -26.91 15.61
C THR A 267 27.30 -27.66 16.91
N SER A 268 27.09 -28.97 16.89
CA SER A 268 26.95 -29.77 18.11
C SER A 268 28.21 -29.69 18.98
N GLU A 269 29.41 -29.82 18.37
CA GLU A 269 30.68 -29.72 19.09
C GLU A 269 30.88 -28.33 19.73
N ALA A 270 30.49 -27.24 19.05
CA ALA A 270 30.55 -25.89 19.59
C ALA A 270 29.59 -25.70 20.77
N LEU A 271 28.34 -26.15 20.62
CA LEU A 271 27.33 -26.11 21.67
C LEU A 271 27.70 -27.01 22.86
N GLU A 272 28.37 -28.15 22.63
CA GLU A 272 28.92 -29.05 23.65
C GLU A 272 30.03 -28.34 24.46
N ARG A 273 31.02 -27.74 23.80
CA ARG A 273 32.08 -26.96 24.48
C ARG A 273 31.52 -25.78 25.29
N ILE A 274 30.53 -25.05 24.77
CA ILE A 274 29.89 -23.94 25.50
C ILE A 274 29.09 -24.48 26.70
N ALA A 275 28.44 -25.64 26.54
CA ALA A 275 27.67 -26.28 27.61
C ALA A 275 28.57 -26.73 28.76
N ASP A 276 29.72 -27.35 28.46
CA ASP A 276 30.74 -27.74 29.44
C ASP A 276 31.25 -26.51 30.22
N ARG A 277 31.65 -25.44 29.51
CA ARG A 277 32.13 -24.19 30.14
C ARG A 277 31.11 -23.52 31.05
N LYS A 278 29.80 -23.73 30.83
CA LYS A 278 28.71 -23.18 31.66
C LYS A 278 28.09 -24.20 32.63
N GLY A 279 28.57 -25.45 32.69
CA GLY A 279 28.00 -26.50 33.54
C GLY A 279 26.53 -26.80 33.24
N THR A 280 26.17 -26.89 31.96
CA THR A 280 24.79 -27.02 31.48
C THR A 280 24.66 -28.06 30.36
N THR A 281 23.47 -28.23 29.79
CA THR A 281 23.24 -29.14 28.65
C THR A 281 23.39 -28.42 27.30
N LEU A 282 23.87 -29.15 26.28
CA LEU A 282 23.94 -28.69 24.88
C LEU A 282 22.59 -28.13 24.41
N GLN A 283 21.50 -28.84 24.71
CA GLN A 283 20.15 -28.44 24.33
C GLN A 283 19.71 -27.13 25.02
N ALA A 284 20.17 -26.87 26.25
CA ALA A 284 19.92 -25.59 26.92
C ALA A 284 20.72 -24.43 26.29
N ILE A 285 21.95 -24.66 25.81
CA ILE A 285 22.69 -23.65 25.00
C ILE A 285 21.97 -23.40 23.67
N ALA A 286 21.55 -24.45 22.96
CA ALA A 286 20.89 -24.33 21.67
C ALA A 286 19.57 -23.52 21.73
N LEU A 287 18.79 -23.68 22.80
CA LEU A 287 17.60 -22.87 23.05
C LEU A 287 17.94 -21.46 23.56
N ALA A 288 18.98 -21.31 24.37
CA ALA A 288 19.47 -20.01 24.81
C ALA A 288 19.95 -19.15 23.63
N TYR A 289 20.64 -19.74 22.63
CA TYR A 289 21.03 -19.06 21.39
C TYR A 289 19.85 -18.33 20.74
N LEU A 290 18.74 -19.02 20.51
CA LEU A 290 17.53 -18.44 19.91
C LEU A 290 16.97 -17.27 20.74
N PHE A 291 17.07 -17.32 22.07
CA PHE A 291 16.69 -16.22 22.97
C PHE A 291 17.64 -15.02 22.96
N HIS A 292 18.79 -15.07 22.29
CA HIS A 292 19.69 -13.92 22.13
C HIS A 292 19.56 -13.26 20.75
N GLN A 293 18.96 -13.93 19.76
CA GLN A 293 18.93 -13.47 18.36
C GLN A 293 17.81 -12.44 18.05
N SER A 294 16.60 -12.53 18.63
CA SER A 294 15.54 -11.53 18.43
C SER A 294 14.49 -11.49 19.56
N THR A 295 13.87 -10.32 19.77
CA THR A 295 13.10 -9.98 21.00
C THR A 295 11.83 -10.81 21.20
N TYR A 296 11.13 -11.21 20.13
CA TYR A 296 9.86 -11.95 20.21
C TYR A 296 9.98 -13.42 19.75
N VAL A 297 11.11 -14.07 20.08
CA VAL A 297 11.38 -15.47 19.74
C VAL A 297 10.83 -16.45 20.79
N PHE A 298 10.12 -17.48 20.35
CA PHE A 298 9.49 -18.54 21.14
C PHE A 298 9.77 -19.93 20.53
N PRO A 299 10.83 -20.63 20.97
CA PRO A 299 11.18 -21.94 20.42
C PRO A 299 10.12 -22.99 20.70
N ILE A 300 9.69 -23.73 19.66
CA ILE A 300 8.97 -24.99 19.80
C ILE A 300 9.99 -26.09 20.15
N VAL A 301 9.66 -26.90 21.15
CA VAL A 301 10.40 -28.11 21.53
C VAL A 301 9.44 -29.30 21.50
N GLY A 302 9.72 -30.25 20.59
CA GLY A 302 9.11 -31.58 20.63
C GLY A 302 9.76 -32.43 21.72
N VAL A 303 8.97 -33.22 22.44
CA VAL A 303 9.41 -34.00 23.61
C VAL A 303 8.81 -35.39 23.62
N ASN A 304 9.60 -36.36 24.07
CA ASN A 304 9.21 -37.76 24.13
C ASN A 304 9.12 -38.27 25.57
N THR A 305 9.72 -37.56 26.54
CA THR A 305 9.76 -37.92 27.95
C THR A 305 9.48 -36.70 28.83
N VAL A 306 9.03 -36.95 30.05
CA VAL A 306 8.82 -35.94 31.09
C VAL A 306 10.15 -35.26 31.48
N GLU A 307 11.28 -35.95 31.37
CA GLU A 307 12.61 -35.42 31.65
C GLU A 307 13.02 -34.33 30.65
N HIS A 308 12.65 -34.45 29.36
CA HIS A 308 12.88 -33.38 28.38
C HIS A 308 12.12 -32.10 28.76
N ILE A 309 10.91 -32.24 29.33
CA ILE A 309 10.09 -31.12 29.79
C ILE A 309 10.70 -30.48 31.03
N LYS A 310 11.13 -31.28 32.01
CA LYS A 310 11.83 -30.81 33.23
C LYS A 310 13.14 -30.08 32.91
N ALA A 311 13.80 -30.40 31.80
CA ALA A 311 15.03 -29.73 31.35
C ALA A 311 14.79 -28.34 30.73
N MET A 312 13.63 -28.08 30.11
CA MET A 312 13.33 -26.81 29.41
C MET A 312 13.71 -25.54 30.20
N PRO A 313 13.39 -25.40 31.51
CA PRO A 313 13.65 -24.16 32.25
C PRO A 313 15.14 -23.90 32.57
N GLN A 314 16.06 -24.76 32.12
CA GLN A 314 17.51 -24.49 32.14
C GLN A 314 17.91 -23.45 31.09
N ALA A 315 17.28 -23.49 29.90
CA ALA A 315 17.58 -22.57 28.79
C ALA A 315 17.42 -21.09 29.19
N MET A 316 16.31 -20.75 29.85
CA MET A 316 16.00 -19.38 30.27
C MET A 316 16.82 -18.86 31.47
N LYS A 317 17.82 -19.62 31.94
CA LYS A 317 18.79 -19.18 32.96
C LYS A 317 20.16 -18.82 32.37
N ILE A 318 20.38 -19.10 31.08
CA ILE A 318 21.67 -18.95 30.42
C ILE A 318 21.75 -17.58 29.75
N ILE A 319 22.87 -16.90 29.95
CA ILE A 319 23.30 -15.74 29.18
C ILE A 319 24.50 -16.17 28.34
N LEU A 320 24.46 -15.89 27.03
CA LEU A 320 25.57 -16.07 26.11
C LEU A 320 26.29 -14.73 25.93
N SER A 321 27.62 -14.78 25.91
CA SER A 321 28.47 -13.66 25.49
C SER A 321 28.52 -13.56 23.96
N LYS A 322 29.03 -12.44 23.43
CA LYS A 322 29.15 -12.25 21.98
C LYS A 322 30.13 -13.26 21.38
N GLU A 323 31.21 -13.55 22.09
CA GLU A 323 32.24 -14.53 21.74
C GLU A 323 31.66 -15.95 21.66
N GLU A 324 30.70 -16.31 22.51
CA GLU A 324 30.03 -17.60 22.49
C GLU A 324 28.98 -17.71 21.37
N ILE A 325 28.34 -16.59 21.00
CA ILE A 325 27.48 -16.52 19.81
C ILE A 325 28.34 -16.63 18.54
N ASP A 326 29.51 -15.99 18.52
CA ASP A 326 30.45 -16.04 17.40
C ASP A 326 31.09 -17.43 17.24
N GLU A 327 31.39 -18.16 18.33
CA GLU A 327 31.81 -19.58 18.26
C GLU A 327 30.73 -20.46 17.59
N ILE A 328 29.44 -20.19 17.86
CA ILE A 328 28.32 -20.87 17.20
C ILE A 328 28.21 -20.47 15.72
N HIS A 329 28.37 -19.18 15.41
CA HIS A 329 28.34 -18.67 14.03
C HIS A 329 29.52 -19.15 13.17
N GLU A 330 30.67 -19.46 13.77
CA GLU A 330 31.81 -20.10 13.09
C GLU A 330 31.57 -21.59 12.84
N ALA A 331 30.88 -22.28 13.74
CA ALA A 331 30.51 -23.68 13.56
C ALA A 331 29.39 -23.88 12.51
N SER A 332 28.53 -22.88 12.33
CA SER A 332 27.53 -22.80 11.24
C SER A 332 27.69 -21.51 10.40
N PRO A 333 28.67 -21.48 9.47
CA PRO A 333 28.83 -20.39 8.51
C PRO A 333 27.56 -20.19 7.69
N TYR A 334 27.16 -18.93 7.51
CA TYR A 334 25.92 -18.56 6.84
C TYR A 334 26.17 -17.56 5.70
N ASN A 335 25.39 -17.68 4.64
CA ASN A 335 25.37 -16.76 3.50
C ASN A 335 23.92 -16.31 3.29
N PRO A 336 23.58 -15.03 3.51
CA PRO A 336 22.19 -14.56 3.47
C PRO A 336 21.58 -14.49 2.06
N GLY A 337 22.33 -14.90 1.02
CA GLY A 337 21.85 -14.91 -0.37
C GLY A 337 21.75 -13.50 -0.99
N TYR A 338 21.34 -13.45 -2.25
CA TYR A 338 21.08 -12.18 -2.94
C TYR A 338 19.70 -11.62 -2.52
N PRO A 339 19.55 -10.32 -2.25
CA PRO A 339 20.51 -9.23 -2.44
C PRO A 339 21.46 -8.98 -1.26
N MET A 340 21.22 -9.58 -0.09
CA MET A 340 21.95 -9.26 1.14
C MET A 340 23.47 -9.43 0.99
N ASN A 341 23.94 -10.55 0.43
CA ASN A 341 25.36 -10.79 0.19
C ASN A 341 25.99 -9.84 -0.85
N PHE A 342 25.20 -9.24 -1.75
CA PHE A 342 25.67 -8.17 -2.63
C PHE A 342 25.80 -6.84 -1.89
N THR A 343 24.84 -6.49 -1.02
CA THR A 343 24.95 -5.29 -0.16
C THR A 343 26.11 -5.34 0.83
N GLN A 344 26.71 -6.52 1.02
CA GLN A 344 27.81 -6.82 1.94
C GLN A 344 29.14 -7.10 1.22
N TYR A 345 29.14 -7.14 -0.12
CA TYR A 345 30.22 -7.71 -0.94
C TYR A 345 31.62 -7.10 -0.73
N MET A 346 31.68 -5.84 -0.29
CA MET A 346 32.96 -5.12 -0.10
C MET A 346 33.51 -5.19 1.34
N GLN A 347 32.97 -6.05 2.23
CA GLN A 347 33.55 -6.34 3.55
C GLN A 347 33.83 -7.84 3.78
N PRO A 348 34.87 -8.19 4.57
CA PRO A 348 35.12 -9.55 5.03
C PRO A 348 34.32 -9.92 6.31
N VAL A 349 33.33 -9.11 6.71
CA VAL A 349 32.62 -9.26 7.99
C VAL A 349 31.42 -10.20 7.83
N LYS A 350 31.26 -11.12 8.80
CA LYS A 350 30.16 -12.10 8.83
C LYS A 350 28.82 -11.41 9.10
N TYR A 351 27.78 -11.80 8.37
CA TYR A 351 26.41 -11.31 8.60
C TYR A 351 25.90 -11.68 10.00
N ASP A 352 25.31 -10.69 10.69
CA ASP A 352 24.74 -10.82 12.03
C ASP A 352 23.40 -10.07 12.09
N LEU A 353 22.40 -10.66 12.76
CA LEU A 353 21.08 -10.06 12.93
C LEU A 353 21.09 -8.78 13.77
N SER A 354 22.11 -8.53 14.59
CA SER A 354 22.23 -7.35 15.45
C SER A 354 22.63 -6.06 14.73
N TRP A 355 23.03 -6.15 13.45
CA TRP A 355 23.52 -5.02 12.66
C TRP A 355 22.56 -3.82 12.58
N THR A 356 23.19 -2.66 12.45
CA THR A 356 22.60 -1.31 12.44
C THR A 356 23.11 -0.53 11.22
N PRO A 357 22.62 0.71 10.98
CA PRO A 357 23.24 1.62 10.01
C PRO A 357 24.74 1.90 10.24
N ALA A 358 25.26 1.78 11.47
CA ALA A 358 26.69 1.95 11.75
C ALA A 358 27.55 0.78 11.21
N ASP A 359 26.96 -0.39 11.04
CA ASP A 359 27.60 -1.59 10.49
C ASP A 359 27.57 -1.62 8.95
N ASN A 360 26.79 -0.72 8.32
CA ASN A 360 26.68 -0.64 6.87
C ASN A 360 27.89 0.10 6.25
N GLN A 361 28.57 -0.56 5.33
CA GLN A 361 29.78 -0.04 4.70
C GLN A 361 29.60 1.29 3.94
N GLN A 362 28.45 1.54 3.30
CA GLN A 362 28.24 2.80 2.57
C GLN A 362 28.20 4.00 3.53
N TYR A 363 27.69 3.78 4.74
CA TYR A 363 27.79 4.76 5.83
C TYR A 363 29.22 4.83 6.37
N GLN A 364 29.88 3.71 6.70
CA GLN A 364 31.27 3.72 7.18
C GLN A 364 32.27 4.37 6.20
N MET A 365 32.01 4.32 4.89
CA MET A 365 32.80 4.98 3.84
C MET A 365 32.58 6.51 3.75
N SER A 366 31.51 7.03 4.36
CA SER A 366 31.11 8.45 4.24
C SER A 366 31.08 9.21 5.56
N ALA A 367 30.72 8.57 6.67
CA ALA A 367 30.68 9.17 8.00
C ALA A 367 30.78 8.13 9.13
N TRP A 368 31.25 8.57 10.31
CA TRP A 368 31.07 7.81 11.55
C TRP A 368 29.63 7.99 12.01
N ILE A 369 28.80 6.97 11.81
CA ILE A 369 27.40 6.96 12.24
C ILE A 369 27.29 6.40 13.66
N ASP A 370 26.78 7.21 14.58
CA ASP A 370 26.19 6.72 15.83
C ASP A 370 24.79 6.19 15.52
N ALA A 371 24.63 4.86 15.56
CA ALA A 371 23.35 4.19 15.38
C ALA A 371 22.94 3.52 16.69
N PRO A 372 21.68 3.69 17.15
CA PRO A 372 21.21 3.01 18.34
C PRO A 372 21.27 1.49 18.13
N PRO A 373 21.78 0.72 19.10
CA PRO A 373 21.86 -0.73 18.97
C PRO A 373 20.47 -1.32 18.77
N LYS A 374 20.35 -2.30 17.88
CA LYS A 374 19.12 -3.07 17.70
C LYS A 374 18.66 -3.62 19.05
N ARG A 375 17.35 -3.55 19.34
CA ARG A 375 16.81 -3.94 20.67
C ARG A 375 16.91 -5.45 20.86
N LEU A 376 18.07 -5.88 21.38
CA LEU A 376 18.32 -7.24 21.83
C LEU A 376 17.50 -7.59 23.07
N VAL A 377 17.37 -8.88 23.31
CA VAL A 377 16.26 -9.48 24.07
C VAL A 377 16.33 -9.15 25.56
N SER A 378 15.19 -8.78 26.14
CA SER A 378 15.02 -8.77 27.59
C SER A 378 14.97 -10.22 28.11
N LEU A 379 16.13 -10.79 28.43
CA LEU A 379 16.24 -12.12 29.02
C LEU A 379 15.40 -12.21 30.32
N PRO A 380 14.76 -13.36 30.61
CA PRO A 380 13.98 -13.52 31.84
C PRO A 380 14.83 -13.24 33.08
N LYS A 381 14.42 -12.26 33.90
CA LYS A 381 15.13 -11.94 35.15
C LYS A 381 15.23 -13.19 36.03
N SER A 382 16.46 -13.53 36.43
CA SER A 382 16.78 -14.80 37.06
C SER A 382 16.01 -15.06 38.35
N LEU A 383 15.50 -16.28 38.51
CA LEU A 383 14.95 -16.79 39.77
C LEU A 383 16.10 -17.15 40.75
N ASN A 384 16.72 -16.13 41.34
CA ASN A 384 17.33 -16.07 42.69
C ASN A 384 17.96 -14.67 42.85
N VAL A 385 17.67 -13.87 43.88
CA VAL A 385 17.94 -14.09 45.32
C VAL A 385 19.45 -14.17 45.58
N GLY A 386 20.05 -13.01 45.85
CA GLY A 386 21.49 -12.84 46.06
C GLY A 386 21.89 -11.39 45.74
N SER A 387 22.30 -10.64 46.75
CA SER A 387 22.63 -9.21 46.71
C SER A 387 23.54 -8.74 45.56
N CYS A 388 23.07 -7.77 44.77
CA CYS A 388 23.91 -6.65 44.35
C CYS A 388 23.04 -5.41 44.03
N SER A 389 23.41 -4.25 44.55
CA SER A 389 22.60 -3.03 44.53
C SER A 389 23.11 -2.00 43.52
N LEU A 390 22.32 -1.65 42.50
CA LEU A 390 22.58 -0.45 41.67
C LEU A 390 21.34 0.13 40.95
N ALA A 391 20.13 0.00 41.51
CA ALA A 391 18.89 0.50 40.88
C ALA A 391 17.83 0.94 41.89
N ALA A 392 18.18 1.85 42.81
CA ALA A 392 17.29 2.32 43.87
C ALA A 392 17.47 3.81 44.25
N VAL A 393 17.96 4.65 43.33
CA VAL A 393 17.98 6.12 43.47
C VAL A 393 17.65 6.74 42.11
N LEU A 394 16.39 7.20 41.94
CA LEU A 394 15.92 8.22 40.97
C LEU A 394 14.37 8.29 40.95
N THR A 395 13.71 8.39 42.10
CA THR A 395 12.24 8.67 42.16
C THR A 395 11.74 9.19 43.50
N ASP A 396 12.52 10.05 44.19
CA ASP A 396 11.95 10.88 45.26
C ASP A 396 12.77 12.17 45.46
N ALA A 397 12.26 13.10 46.27
CA ALA A 397 12.74 14.46 46.58
C ALA A 397 12.32 15.58 45.60
N ASN A 398 11.01 15.74 45.37
CA ASN A 398 10.45 17.04 44.97
C ASN A 398 10.24 17.92 46.23
N ALA A 399 11.34 18.39 46.84
CA ALA A 399 11.34 19.13 48.10
C ALA A 399 12.32 20.32 48.07
N ASN A 400 11.86 21.48 48.57
CA ASN A 400 12.56 22.77 48.48
C ASN A 400 13.78 22.91 49.43
N ILE A 401 14.57 23.98 49.19
CA ILE A 401 15.54 24.66 50.08
C ILE A 401 17.04 24.29 49.91
N ARG A 402 17.69 25.02 48.98
CA ARG A 402 18.85 25.97 49.14
C ARG A 402 20.11 25.62 50.00
N PRO A 403 21.29 26.26 49.73
CA PRO A 403 22.57 25.51 49.67
C PRO A 403 23.68 25.96 50.66
N THR A 404 24.93 25.57 50.35
CA THR A 404 26.26 25.83 50.98
C THR A 404 26.77 24.70 51.91
N LYS A 405 28.09 24.41 52.06
CA LYS A 405 29.32 25.08 51.58
C LYS A 405 30.54 24.11 51.48
N PHE A 406 31.36 24.28 50.42
CA PHE A 406 32.82 24.04 50.30
C PHE A 406 33.60 23.02 51.18
N SER A 407 34.34 22.11 50.52
CA SER A 407 35.84 22.07 50.42
C SER A 407 36.49 20.68 50.54
N LEU A 408 37.61 20.49 49.82
CA LEU A 408 38.45 19.27 49.84
C LEU A 408 39.51 19.32 50.95
N ARG A 409 40.08 18.15 51.28
CA ARG A 409 41.54 18.01 51.43
C ARG A 409 42.04 16.63 50.97
N ILE A 410 43.23 16.62 50.36
CA ILE A 410 43.96 15.46 49.82
C ILE A 410 45.35 15.41 50.50
N SER A 411 45.89 14.21 50.76
CA SER A 411 47.32 13.81 50.94
C SER A 411 47.42 12.61 51.91
N ASN A 412 48.41 11.70 51.92
CA ASN A 412 49.50 11.23 51.02
C ASN A 412 49.88 9.81 51.57
N GLY A 413 50.66 8.90 50.96
CA GLY A 413 51.43 8.80 49.71
C GLY A 413 51.68 7.30 49.38
N LEU A 414 52.31 6.90 48.26
CA LEU A 414 53.78 6.69 48.08
C LEU A 414 54.35 5.54 48.98
N ASP A 415 55.18 4.60 48.50
CA ASP A 415 55.90 4.50 47.21
C ASP A 415 56.42 3.06 46.89
N ARG A 416 57.12 2.92 45.74
CA ARG A 416 57.98 1.82 45.22
C ARG A 416 57.32 0.75 44.31
N ASP A 417 57.83 0.33 43.13
CA ASP A 417 58.73 0.85 42.04
C ASP A 417 59.58 -0.32 41.45
N ILE A 418 60.10 -0.17 40.20
CA ILE A 418 60.94 -1.10 39.41
C ILE A 418 60.18 -2.33 38.84
N PHE A 419 60.21 -2.72 37.56
CA PHE A 419 60.73 -2.22 36.25
C PHE A 419 59.98 -2.97 35.11
N GLY A 420 60.08 -2.67 33.81
CA GLY A 420 60.78 -1.56 33.13
C GLY A 420 60.78 -1.69 31.57
N ASN A 421 60.82 -0.54 30.89
CA ASN A 421 61.07 -0.28 29.45
C ASN A 421 60.04 -0.74 28.37
N GLY A 422 59.66 0.11 27.41
CA GLY A 422 60.06 1.53 27.24
C GLY A 422 59.39 2.33 26.10
N CYS A 423 59.58 3.67 26.16
CA CYS A 423 59.19 4.74 25.21
C CYS A 423 57.67 4.91 24.91
N ARG A 424 56.96 6.03 25.20
CA ARG A 424 57.26 7.49 25.30
C ARG A 424 57.73 8.11 23.98
N ARG A 425 57.26 9.26 23.46
CA ARG A 425 56.39 10.41 23.89
C ARG A 425 55.31 10.65 22.78
N SER A 426 54.11 11.25 22.94
CA SER A 426 53.60 12.45 23.66
C SER A 426 54.13 13.80 23.11
N PRO A 427 53.49 14.99 23.33
CA PRO A 427 52.26 15.30 24.09
C PRO A 427 51.30 16.37 23.46
N LEU A 428 50.22 16.77 24.19
CA LEU A 428 49.68 18.15 24.48
C LEU A 428 49.75 19.29 23.41
N GLU A 429 48.80 20.26 23.28
CA GLU A 429 47.41 20.46 23.76
C GLU A 429 46.76 21.72 23.08
N LEU A 430 45.42 21.87 23.18
CA LEU A 430 44.62 23.12 23.25
C LEU A 430 44.56 24.19 22.10
N LEU A 431 43.30 24.46 21.67
CA LEU A 431 42.65 25.76 21.32
C LEU A 431 42.86 26.50 19.96
N PHE A 432 41.72 26.66 19.24
CA PHE A 432 41.25 27.77 18.39
C PHE A 432 42.19 28.58 17.45
N LEU A 433 41.98 28.38 16.13
CA LEU A 433 41.67 29.35 15.04
C LEU A 433 41.91 30.87 15.22
N PRO A 434 42.21 31.69 14.15
CA PRO A 434 42.01 31.40 12.70
C PRO A 434 43.05 31.98 11.67
N ARG A 435 42.84 31.61 10.37
CA ARG A 435 43.02 32.41 9.11
C ARG A 435 44.40 32.84 8.53
N LEU A 436 44.65 32.29 7.32
CA LEU A 436 44.98 32.96 6.02
C LEU A 436 46.39 33.51 5.68
N CYS A 437 46.66 33.42 4.35
CA CYS A 437 47.76 34.02 3.55
C CYS A 437 49.21 33.49 3.79
N GLY A 438 50.07 33.35 2.76
CA GLY A 438 49.81 33.34 1.31
C GLY A 438 51.04 33.56 0.40
N PHE A 439 51.21 32.66 -0.60
CA PHE A 439 51.89 32.84 -1.91
C PHE A 439 53.43 32.97 -2.07
N CYS A 440 53.87 32.59 -3.29
CA CYS A 440 55.15 32.83 -4.01
C CYS A 440 56.33 31.85 -3.77
N ILE A 441 56.70 30.98 -4.74
CA ILE A 441 57.51 31.17 -5.99
C ILE A 441 59.01 30.85 -5.73
N SER A 442 59.78 30.06 -6.52
CA SER A 442 59.54 29.07 -7.61
C SER A 442 60.86 28.21 -7.78
N ASP A 443 61.33 27.55 -8.86
CA ASP A 443 60.98 27.43 -10.30
C ASP A 443 61.78 26.30 -11.05
N PHE A 444 61.44 26.02 -12.34
CA PHE A 444 62.20 25.30 -13.41
C PHE A 444 62.65 23.81 -13.18
N SER A 445 62.83 22.91 -14.19
CA SER A 445 62.78 22.99 -15.67
C SER A 445 62.47 21.63 -16.38
N GLN A 446 61.66 21.64 -17.47
CA GLN A 446 61.83 21.02 -18.83
C GLN A 446 62.28 19.52 -19.01
N SER A 447 61.97 18.73 -20.07
CA SER A 447 61.23 18.89 -21.36
C SER A 447 60.99 17.53 -22.11
N GLY A 448 59.99 17.45 -23.00
CA GLY A 448 59.89 16.49 -24.15
C GLY A 448 59.38 15.05 -23.85
N ASP A 449 58.77 14.29 -24.79
CA ASP A 449 58.37 14.58 -26.19
C ASP A 449 57.29 13.60 -26.75
N SER A 450 56.49 14.09 -27.72
CA SER A 450 55.79 13.39 -28.83
C SER A 450 54.80 12.21 -28.64
N TYR A 451 53.60 12.36 -29.25
CA TYR A 451 52.75 11.28 -29.83
C TYR A 451 53.20 11.00 -31.29
N PRO A 452 52.95 9.80 -31.89
CA PRO A 452 51.77 9.63 -32.76
C PRO A 452 51.15 8.22 -32.79
N ALA A 453 50.05 8.05 -33.52
CA ALA A 453 49.32 6.77 -33.73
C ALA A 453 49.59 6.16 -35.11
N ILE A 454 49.36 4.84 -35.28
CA ILE A 454 49.31 4.13 -36.58
C ILE A 454 48.40 2.88 -36.56
N GLN A 455 47.70 2.69 -37.68
CA GLN A 455 47.10 1.47 -38.25
C GLN A 455 47.49 1.51 -39.77
N PRO A 456 47.17 0.55 -40.68
CA PRO A 456 46.49 -0.76 -40.58
C PRO A 456 47.19 -1.90 -41.42
N TYR A 457 46.41 -2.89 -41.91
CA TYR A 457 46.72 -4.04 -42.83
C TYR A 457 47.51 -5.24 -42.24
N CYS A 458 47.21 -6.54 -42.43
CA CYS A 458 46.30 -7.37 -43.29
C CYS A 458 46.93 -8.01 -44.57
N SER A 459 47.07 -9.35 -44.60
CA SER A 459 46.65 -10.22 -45.75
C SER A 459 46.92 -11.74 -45.60
N LEU A 460 45.86 -12.54 -45.81
CA LEU A 460 45.73 -13.85 -46.51
C LEU A 460 46.95 -14.76 -46.80
N LYS A 461 46.77 -16.07 -46.52
CA LYS A 461 46.80 -17.12 -47.58
C LYS A 461 46.01 -18.39 -47.20
N GLN A 462 45.52 -19.10 -48.21
CA GLN A 462 44.67 -20.32 -48.12
C GLN A 462 45.45 -21.59 -48.51
N ILE A 463 44.84 -22.76 -48.24
CA ILE A 463 44.73 -24.01 -49.05
C ILE A 463 44.72 -25.22 -48.09
N GLY A 464 43.79 -26.18 -48.13
CA GLY A 464 42.55 -26.26 -48.91
C GLY A 464 42.19 -27.71 -49.31
N ARG A 465 40.89 -28.06 -49.31
CA ARG A 465 40.27 -29.15 -50.10
C ARG A 465 38.74 -28.95 -50.12
N GLU A 466 38.09 -29.42 -51.18
CA GLU A 466 36.79 -28.88 -51.63
C GLU A 466 35.70 -29.96 -51.83
N LYS A 467 34.49 -29.44 -52.15
CA LYS A 467 33.26 -30.07 -52.68
C LYS A 467 32.23 -30.46 -51.59
N GLN A 468 30.94 -30.14 -51.75
CA GLN A 468 30.22 -29.55 -52.90
C GLN A 468 29.11 -28.56 -52.45
N TYR A 469 28.59 -27.75 -53.39
CA TYR A 469 27.76 -26.57 -53.11
C TYR A 469 26.31 -26.88 -52.66
N GLY A 470 25.79 -26.00 -51.80
CA GLY A 470 24.37 -25.78 -51.52
C GLY A 470 24.19 -24.46 -50.76
N GLU A 471 23.31 -23.57 -51.22
CA GLU A 471 23.17 -22.21 -50.68
C GLU A 471 22.33 -22.17 -49.39
N LEU A 472 22.73 -21.35 -48.42
CA LEU A 472 21.90 -20.92 -47.29
C LEU A 472 22.45 -19.62 -46.70
N CYS A 473 21.75 -18.51 -46.94
CA CYS A 473 22.13 -17.19 -46.42
C CYS A 473 21.82 -17.06 -44.93
N PHE A 474 22.71 -16.39 -44.18
CA PHE A 474 22.41 -15.90 -42.84
C PHE A 474 21.54 -14.64 -42.93
N ASP A 475 20.35 -14.69 -42.34
CA ASP A 475 19.45 -13.54 -42.20
C ASP A 475 19.70 -12.82 -40.87
N THR A 476 19.72 -11.48 -40.89
CA THR A 476 20.08 -10.59 -39.79
C THR A 476 18.87 -10.08 -38.99
N SER A 477 17.71 -10.71 -39.16
CA SER A 477 16.37 -10.29 -38.69
C SER A 477 16.11 -10.26 -37.16
N ARG A 478 17.13 -10.09 -36.30
CA ARG A 478 17.00 -10.16 -34.83
C ARG A 478 17.34 -8.89 -34.03
N VAL A 479 17.31 -7.70 -34.65
CA VAL A 479 17.07 -6.43 -33.92
C VAL A 479 16.22 -5.49 -34.78
N PRO A 480 15.10 -4.99 -34.25
CA PRO A 480 14.79 -3.57 -34.49
C PRO A 480 14.23 -2.85 -33.25
N PHE A 481 14.91 -1.76 -32.87
CA PHE A 481 14.39 -0.71 -31.97
C PHE A 481 13.09 -0.13 -32.51
N GLY A 482 12.12 0.19 -31.64
CA GLY A 482 11.07 1.23 -31.79
C GLY A 482 10.07 1.20 -32.97
N GLY A 483 10.55 1.03 -34.20
CA GLY A 483 9.78 1.10 -35.44
C GLY A 483 8.71 0.03 -35.60
N ALA A 484 8.73 -1.05 -34.81
CA ALA A 484 7.68 -2.07 -34.80
C ALA A 484 6.31 -1.51 -34.35
N LEU A 485 6.28 -0.49 -33.49
CA LEU A 485 5.06 0.21 -33.09
C LEU A 485 4.65 1.28 -34.11
N LEU A 486 5.62 2.09 -34.57
CA LEU A 486 5.36 3.18 -35.52
C LEU A 486 4.93 2.68 -36.90
N SER A 487 5.46 1.55 -37.37
CA SER A 487 5.01 0.88 -38.60
C SER A 487 3.59 0.28 -38.53
N ARG A 488 2.96 0.27 -37.34
CA ARG A 488 1.54 -0.05 -37.16
C ARG A 488 0.61 1.16 -37.30
N PHE A 489 1.14 2.38 -37.16
CA PHE A 489 0.38 3.64 -37.20
C PHE A 489 1.11 4.72 -38.02
N PRO A 490 1.43 4.46 -39.32
CA PRO A 490 2.36 5.29 -40.10
C PRO A 490 1.86 6.71 -40.43
N GLU A 491 0.55 6.95 -40.38
CA GLU A 491 -0.07 8.26 -40.67
C GLU A 491 -0.39 9.09 -39.41
N ALA A 492 -0.05 8.59 -38.22
CA ALA A 492 -0.31 9.30 -36.96
C ALA A 492 0.42 10.64 -36.89
N GLN A 493 -0.32 11.73 -36.65
CA GLN A 493 0.27 13.07 -36.56
C GLN A 493 0.83 13.28 -35.15
N TYR A 494 2.17 13.19 -35.07
CA TYR A 494 2.93 13.42 -33.84
C TYR A 494 3.15 14.91 -33.64
N TYR A 495 2.70 15.47 -32.52
CA TYR A 495 3.00 16.84 -32.12
C TYR A 495 3.93 16.80 -30.91
N ALA A 496 5.18 17.18 -31.11
CA ALA A 496 6.14 17.29 -30.03
C ALA A 496 6.25 18.77 -29.62
N ASN A 497 6.50 19.02 -28.33
CA ASN A 497 6.47 20.40 -27.85
C ASN A 497 7.67 21.26 -28.34
N SER A 498 7.59 22.59 -28.17
CA SER A 498 8.62 23.58 -28.50
C SER A 498 10.00 23.34 -27.87
N LYS A 499 10.09 22.41 -26.92
CA LYS A 499 11.31 21.93 -26.25
C LYS A 499 11.46 20.38 -26.26
N ALA A 500 10.78 19.69 -27.19
CA ALA A 500 11.02 18.29 -27.53
C ALA A 500 11.12 18.03 -29.06
N ALA A 501 10.27 18.68 -29.87
CA ALA A 501 10.16 18.41 -31.31
C ALA A 501 11.47 18.59 -32.02
N ALA A 502 11.97 19.80 -31.92
CA ALA A 502 13.20 20.15 -32.50
C ALA A 502 14.34 19.89 -31.53
N GLU A 503 14.50 18.78 -30.78
CA GLU A 503 15.87 18.44 -30.24
C GLU A 503 16.71 17.68 -31.29
N ILE A 504 16.02 17.29 -32.33
CA ILE A 504 16.30 16.19 -33.20
C ILE A 504 17.21 16.67 -34.39
N LYS A 505 18.21 17.61 -34.20
CA LYS A 505 19.53 17.80 -34.97
C LYS A 505 20.64 17.27 -34.08
N LYS A 506 20.71 17.64 -32.79
CA LYS A 506 21.84 17.27 -31.93
C LYS A 506 21.93 15.75 -31.95
N GLU A 507 20.77 15.12 -31.83
CA GLU A 507 20.57 13.68 -31.92
C GLU A 507 20.81 13.05 -33.31
N ALA A 508 21.15 13.82 -34.35
CA ALA A 508 20.40 13.62 -35.57
C ALA A 508 21.02 14.10 -36.88
N ALA A 509 21.44 15.37 -36.98
CA ALA A 509 22.57 15.76 -37.80
C ALA A 509 23.83 15.02 -37.31
N HIS A 510 23.97 14.75 -36.00
CA HIS A 510 25.03 13.89 -35.46
C HIS A 510 24.85 12.43 -35.91
N LYS A 511 23.68 11.79 -35.72
CA LYS A 511 23.45 10.41 -36.19
C LYS A 511 23.51 10.30 -37.74
N VAL A 512 23.12 11.32 -38.51
CA VAL A 512 23.36 11.40 -39.98
C VAL A 512 24.84 11.52 -40.33
N LYS A 513 25.59 12.42 -39.67
CA LYS A 513 27.03 12.61 -39.88
C LYS A 513 27.83 11.35 -39.53
N LEU A 514 27.44 10.65 -38.47
CA LEU A 514 28.03 9.39 -38.04
C LEU A 514 27.79 8.28 -39.08
N MET A 515 26.54 8.05 -39.46
CA MET A 515 26.19 6.97 -40.39
C MET A 515 26.72 7.22 -41.81
N LYS A 516 26.91 8.48 -42.23
CA LYS A 516 27.52 8.83 -43.53
C LYS A 516 28.93 8.29 -43.71
N GLY A 517 29.73 8.23 -42.64
CA GLY A 517 31.04 7.60 -42.65
C GLY A 517 31.01 6.07 -42.78
N VAL A 518 29.83 5.44 -42.61
CA VAL A 518 29.65 3.98 -42.60
C VAL A 518 28.94 3.47 -43.87
N LEU A 519 27.95 4.21 -44.39
CA LEU A 519 27.11 3.78 -45.52
C LEU A 519 27.23 4.68 -46.78
N GLY A 520 28.05 5.73 -46.71
CA GLY A 520 28.28 6.67 -47.82
C GLY A 520 27.20 7.76 -47.98
N ASP A 521 27.59 8.86 -48.63
CA ASP A 521 26.78 10.09 -48.75
C ASP A 521 25.44 9.92 -49.47
N GLN A 522 25.31 8.93 -50.34
CA GLN A 522 24.13 8.71 -51.19
C GLN A 522 23.06 7.82 -50.54
N SER A 523 23.44 7.00 -49.54
CA SER A 523 22.53 6.08 -48.85
C SER A 523 21.77 6.73 -47.70
N ILE A 524 22.07 8.00 -47.37
CA ILE A 524 21.62 8.69 -46.15
C ILE A 524 21.08 10.09 -46.48
N VAL A 525 20.10 10.51 -45.69
CA VAL A 525 19.22 11.65 -45.99
C VAL A 525 19.51 12.90 -45.15
N ASN A 526 19.27 14.10 -45.69
CA ASN A 526 20.00 15.33 -45.34
C ASN A 526 19.21 16.55 -44.74
N LYS A 527 17.87 16.58 -44.65
CA LYS A 527 17.02 17.66 -44.02
C LYS A 527 15.74 17.08 -43.38
N VAL A 528 15.25 17.43 -42.19
CA VAL A 528 13.92 16.89 -41.72
C VAL A 528 12.70 17.67 -42.18
N HIS A 529 11.56 17.02 -42.04
CA HIS A 529 10.31 17.68 -41.68
C HIS A 529 9.98 17.35 -40.22
N LEU A 530 10.08 18.36 -39.35
CA LEU A 530 9.60 18.25 -37.98
C LEU A 530 8.10 18.55 -38.02
N PRO A 531 7.32 17.98 -37.11
CA PRO A 531 5.99 18.50 -36.87
C PRO A 531 6.04 19.92 -36.29
N THR A 532 4.95 20.64 -36.48
CA THR A 532 4.75 21.97 -35.89
C THR A 532 4.84 21.89 -34.36
N PRO A 533 5.66 22.72 -33.69
CA PRO A 533 5.79 22.70 -32.24
C PRO A 533 4.56 23.28 -31.55
N TYR A 534 4.15 22.65 -30.46
CA TYR A 534 3.10 23.11 -29.52
C TYR A 534 3.67 23.19 -28.09
N ASP A 535 2.87 23.52 -27.08
CA ASP A 535 3.35 23.56 -25.68
C ASP A 535 3.39 22.18 -24.99
N PHE A 536 2.66 21.20 -25.53
CA PHE A 536 2.48 19.87 -24.96
C PHE A 536 2.73 18.81 -26.04
N SER A 537 3.21 17.64 -25.62
CA SER A 537 3.50 16.53 -26.53
C SER A 537 2.34 15.53 -26.56
N PHE A 538 1.84 15.21 -27.75
CA PHE A 538 0.72 14.31 -28.00
C PHE A 538 0.80 13.72 -29.41
N PHE A 539 -0.02 12.72 -29.71
CA PHE A 539 -0.27 12.34 -31.10
C PHE A 539 -1.76 12.13 -31.36
N THR A 540 -2.19 12.43 -32.57
CA THR A 540 -3.53 12.08 -33.05
C THR A 540 -3.41 10.88 -33.98
N LEU A 541 -4.36 9.95 -33.88
CA LEU A 541 -4.56 8.94 -34.90
C LEU A 541 -5.27 9.59 -36.11
N PRO A 542 -5.07 9.09 -37.34
CA PRO A 542 -5.67 9.68 -38.54
C PRO A 542 -7.19 9.80 -38.39
N GLY A 543 -7.73 11.01 -38.50
CA GLY A 543 -9.16 11.27 -38.38
C GLY A 543 -9.73 11.36 -36.95
N ASP A 544 -8.94 11.13 -35.90
CA ASP A 544 -9.31 11.43 -34.49
C ASP A 544 -8.51 12.65 -33.97
N GLU A 545 -8.44 13.68 -34.80
CA GLU A 545 -7.77 14.96 -34.52
C GLU A 545 -8.43 15.74 -33.37
N VAL A 546 -9.67 15.37 -33.01
CA VAL A 546 -10.46 15.97 -31.94
C VAL A 546 -10.17 15.32 -30.57
N THR A 547 -9.59 14.11 -30.54
CA THR A 547 -9.31 13.37 -29.30
C THR A 547 -7.83 12.98 -29.18
N PRO A 548 -6.91 13.95 -28.95
CA PRO A 548 -5.48 13.67 -28.88
C PRO A 548 -5.11 12.64 -27.82
N ILE A 549 -4.22 11.71 -28.17
CA ILE A 549 -3.63 10.75 -27.25
C ILE A 549 -2.47 11.46 -26.54
N HIS A 550 -2.70 11.77 -25.26
CA HIS A 550 -1.73 12.46 -24.42
C HIS A 550 -0.67 11.48 -23.88
N PHE A 551 0.59 11.88 -23.99
CA PHE A 551 1.69 11.21 -23.30
C PHE A 551 1.73 11.65 -21.83
N LEU A 552 1.78 10.69 -20.91
CA LEU A 552 1.87 10.98 -19.47
C LEU A 552 3.29 11.36 -19.01
N ASN A 553 4.31 11.20 -19.86
CA ASN A 553 5.68 11.66 -19.67
C ASN A 553 6.28 12.12 -21.01
N PRO A 554 7.22 13.08 -21.02
CA PRO A 554 7.93 13.48 -22.24
C PRO A 554 8.96 12.42 -22.67
N LEU A 555 9.15 12.27 -23.98
CA LEU A 555 10.14 11.37 -24.57
C LEU A 555 11.56 11.96 -24.43
N THR A 556 12.23 11.70 -23.30
CA THR A 556 13.57 12.23 -22.98
C THR A 556 14.62 11.13 -22.73
N GLY A 557 14.52 10.00 -23.43
CA GLY A 557 15.49 8.90 -23.38
C GLY A 557 15.64 8.20 -24.75
N ASP A 558 16.75 7.51 -24.96
CA ASP A 558 17.16 6.96 -26.28
C ASP A 558 16.27 5.82 -26.84
N THR A 559 15.32 5.28 -26.06
CA THR A 559 14.39 4.24 -26.52
C THR A 559 12.94 4.50 -26.08
N VAL A 560 11.99 3.82 -26.74
CA VAL A 560 10.52 3.99 -26.56
C VAL A 560 10.02 3.31 -25.27
N ASP A 561 10.90 2.57 -24.60
CA ASP A 561 10.57 1.42 -23.75
C ASP A 561 9.99 1.78 -22.36
N LYS A 562 9.79 3.07 -22.07
CA LYS A 562 9.23 3.59 -20.81
C LYS A 562 8.13 4.64 -21.04
N THR A 563 7.16 4.31 -21.91
CA THR A 563 6.07 5.22 -22.28
C THR A 563 4.72 4.74 -21.76
N LEU A 564 4.03 5.58 -20.98
CA LEU A 564 2.64 5.38 -20.55
C LEU A 564 1.68 6.16 -21.47
N PHE A 565 0.67 5.47 -21.99
CA PHE A 565 -0.33 6.02 -22.91
C PHE A 565 -1.72 6.07 -22.26
N TRP A 566 -2.45 7.16 -22.45
CA TRP A 566 -3.85 7.28 -22.05
C TRP A 566 -4.72 7.67 -23.25
N ILE A 567 -5.75 6.87 -23.54
CA ILE A 567 -6.76 7.16 -24.56
C ILE A 567 -8.04 7.66 -23.87
N PRO A 568 -8.36 8.98 -23.91
CA PRO A 568 -9.43 9.53 -23.07
C PRO A 568 -10.84 9.06 -23.40
N SER A 569 -11.14 8.84 -24.70
CA SER A 569 -12.47 8.48 -25.21
C SER A 569 -12.99 7.15 -24.67
N ILE A 570 -12.13 6.13 -24.65
CA ILE A 570 -12.45 4.78 -24.14
C ILE A 570 -11.88 4.51 -22.74
N ARG A 571 -11.14 5.48 -22.16
CA ARG A 571 -10.51 5.42 -20.83
C ARG A 571 -9.50 4.28 -20.63
N THR A 572 -8.87 3.82 -21.70
CA THR A 572 -7.81 2.80 -21.64
C THR A 572 -6.49 3.46 -21.25
N LEU A 573 -5.84 2.89 -20.23
CA LEU A 573 -4.43 3.13 -19.90
C LEU A 573 -3.61 1.96 -20.46
N ILE A 574 -2.52 2.24 -21.16
CA ILE A 574 -1.60 1.21 -21.66
C ILE A 574 -0.22 1.46 -21.05
N ALA A 575 0.30 0.42 -20.39
CA ALA A 575 1.63 0.38 -19.79
C ALA A 575 2.43 -0.76 -20.41
N GLY A 576 3.72 -0.53 -20.62
CA GLY A 576 4.70 -1.56 -20.94
C GLY A 576 5.95 -1.34 -20.10
N ASP A 577 6.50 -2.44 -19.58
CA ASP A 577 7.81 -2.49 -18.93
C ASP A 577 8.43 -3.86 -19.25
N SER A 578 9.76 -3.96 -19.21
CA SER A 578 10.51 -5.13 -19.65
C SER A 578 11.51 -5.58 -18.58
N VAL A 579 11.08 -6.53 -17.75
CA VAL A 579 11.91 -7.14 -16.70
C VAL A 579 12.45 -8.49 -17.20
N TYR A 580 13.75 -8.52 -17.51
CA TYR A 580 14.52 -9.68 -17.98
C TYR A 580 14.05 -10.35 -19.29
N GLY A 581 14.34 -9.69 -20.40
CA GLY A 581 14.79 -10.30 -21.66
C GLY A 581 14.16 -11.63 -22.10
N HIS A 582 12.97 -11.57 -22.70
CA HIS A 582 12.84 -11.89 -24.14
C HIS A 582 11.45 -11.62 -24.75
N ASP A 583 10.39 -11.46 -23.95
CA ASP A 583 9.05 -11.11 -24.41
C ASP A 583 8.54 -9.80 -23.78
N MET A 584 7.71 -9.07 -24.53
CA MET A 584 7.08 -7.81 -24.12
C MET A 584 5.63 -8.08 -23.67
N HIS A 585 5.33 -7.94 -22.38
CA HIS A 585 4.01 -8.22 -21.83
C HIS A 585 3.08 -7.00 -21.92
N LEU A 586 2.16 -7.02 -22.89
CA LEU A 586 1.09 -6.04 -23.01
C LEU A 586 -0.06 -6.38 -22.04
N TRP A 587 -0.36 -5.49 -21.09
CA TRP A 587 -1.50 -5.66 -20.18
C TRP A 587 -2.73 -4.89 -20.67
N LEU A 588 -3.85 -5.60 -20.86
CA LEU A 588 -5.17 -5.05 -21.14
C LEU A 588 -6.22 -5.88 -20.38
N ALA A 589 -7.12 -5.21 -19.65
CA ALA A 589 -8.19 -5.88 -18.91
C ALA A 589 -9.44 -5.00 -18.72
N ASP A 590 -10.49 -5.30 -19.47
CA ASP A 590 -11.84 -5.48 -18.88
C ASP A 590 -12.60 -6.55 -19.69
N SER A 591 -13.51 -7.28 -19.03
CA SER A 591 -13.90 -8.66 -19.39
C SER A 591 -15.39 -8.82 -19.70
N LEU A 592 -15.91 -8.06 -20.66
CA LEU A 592 -17.36 -7.83 -20.80
C LEU A 592 -18.14 -8.75 -21.77
N THR A 593 -17.53 -9.44 -22.75
CA THR A 593 -18.29 -10.30 -23.70
C THR A 593 -17.57 -11.58 -24.16
N LYS A 594 -18.35 -12.59 -24.53
CA LYS A 594 -17.88 -13.93 -24.98
C LYS A 594 -17.09 -13.88 -26.30
N SER A 595 -17.50 -13.04 -27.25
CA SER A 595 -16.87 -12.96 -28.58
C SER A 595 -15.45 -12.37 -28.53
N LEU A 596 -15.14 -11.48 -27.57
CA LEU A 596 -13.75 -11.05 -27.35
C LEU A 596 -12.86 -12.19 -26.85
N THR A 597 -13.39 -13.08 -26.00
CA THR A 597 -12.64 -14.26 -25.53
C THR A 597 -12.36 -15.24 -26.68
N GLU A 598 -13.36 -15.47 -27.54
CA GLU A 598 -13.22 -16.31 -28.74
C GLU A 598 -12.25 -15.69 -29.77
N SER A 599 -12.28 -14.37 -29.95
CA SER A 599 -11.31 -13.66 -30.80
C SER A 599 -9.89 -13.67 -30.24
N TRP A 600 -9.73 -13.72 -28.90
CA TRP A 600 -8.42 -13.74 -28.25
C TRP A 600 -7.76 -15.13 -28.36
N LEU A 601 -8.54 -16.20 -28.17
CA LEU A 601 -8.09 -17.60 -28.38
C LEU A 601 -7.58 -17.86 -29.81
N LEU A 602 -8.08 -17.14 -30.81
CA LEU A 602 -7.64 -17.25 -32.20
C LEU A 602 -6.30 -16.55 -32.51
N SER A 603 -5.80 -15.69 -31.62
CA SER A 603 -4.63 -14.82 -31.89
C SER A 603 -3.30 -15.33 -31.33
N ASN A 604 -3.33 -16.23 -30.32
CA ASN A 604 -2.13 -16.67 -29.61
C ASN A 604 -1.49 -17.94 -30.21
N LYS A 605 -0.54 -17.76 -31.14
CA LYS A 605 0.18 -18.85 -31.84
C LYS A 605 1.52 -19.31 -31.21
N LYS A 606 1.77 -19.01 -29.93
CA LYS A 606 2.94 -19.51 -29.17
C LYS A 606 2.52 -20.28 -27.92
N PHE A 607 2.00 -21.49 -28.11
CA PHE A 607 2.16 -22.58 -27.15
C PHE A 607 3.09 -23.65 -27.77
N GLY A 608 3.76 -24.43 -26.92
CA GLY A 608 4.75 -25.44 -27.34
C GLY A 608 4.17 -26.55 -28.23
N CYS A 609 5.07 -27.33 -28.86
CA CYS A 609 4.71 -28.27 -29.92
C CYS A 609 3.61 -29.29 -29.59
N SER A 610 2.85 -29.62 -30.64
CA SER A 610 1.87 -30.71 -30.76
C SER A 610 0.65 -30.70 -29.82
N ILE A 611 -0.46 -30.16 -30.31
CA ILE A 611 -1.74 -30.86 -30.53
C ILE A 611 -2.46 -30.17 -31.71
N ASP A 612 -3.18 -30.93 -32.53
CA ASP A 612 -3.87 -30.41 -33.72
C ASP A 612 -5.20 -29.70 -33.39
N VAL A 613 -5.44 -28.58 -34.07
CA VAL A 613 -6.61 -27.71 -33.92
C VAL A 613 -7.88 -28.37 -34.44
N ASP A 614 -7.82 -29.09 -35.57
CA ASP A 614 -9.00 -29.78 -36.11
C ASP A 614 -9.31 -31.09 -35.37
N HIS A 615 -8.30 -31.78 -34.84
CA HIS A 615 -8.47 -32.84 -33.85
C HIS A 615 -9.19 -32.33 -32.57
N THR A 616 -8.75 -31.18 -32.04
CA THR A 616 -9.38 -30.53 -30.88
C THR A 616 -10.83 -30.12 -31.17
N ARG A 617 -11.08 -29.53 -32.34
CA ARG A 617 -12.43 -29.16 -32.83
C ARG A 617 -13.35 -30.37 -32.99
N THR A 618 -12.80 -31.54 -33.33
CA THR A 618 -13.54 -32.80 -33.44
C THR A 618 -13.89 -33.37 -32.07
N CYS A 619 -12.98 -33.32 -31.10
CA CYS A 619 -13.23 -33.71 -29.71
C CYS A 619 -14.37 -32.88 -29.06
N LEU A 620 -14.37 -31.56 -29.28
CA LEU A 620 -15.41 -30.66 -28.77
C LEU A 620 -16.79 -30.96 -29.36
N LYS A 621 -16.87 -31.20 -30.68
CA LYS A 621 -18.12 -31.59 -31.37
C LYS A 621 -18.66 -32.95 -30.89
N TYR A 622 -17.78 -33.91 -30.61
CA TYR A 622 -18.16 -35.21 -30.04
C TYR A 622 -18.83 -35.03 -28.68
N TRP A 623 -18.18 -34.31 -27.76
CA TRP A 623 -18.71 -34.11 -26.41
C TRP A 623 -19.98 -33.26 -26.37
N GLN A 624 -20.05 -32.20 -27.18
CA GLN A 624 -21.27 -31.41 -27.31
C GLN A 624 -22.46 -32.29 -27.74
N LYS A 625 -22.28 -33.15 -28.76
CA LYS A 625 -23.34 -34.03 -29.25
C LYS A 625 -23.78 -35.09 -28.25
N GLU A 626 -22.86 -35.68 -27.49
CA GLU A 626 -23.19 -36.64 -26.42
C GLU A 626 -23.96 -35.98 -25.26
N ILE A 627 -23.54 -34.78 -24.84
CA ILE A 627 -24.19 -33.99 -23.78
C ILE A 627 -25.58 -33.51 -24.22
N GLU A 628 -25.73 -33.01 -25.46
CA GLU A 628 -27.03 -32.62 -26.02
C GLU A 628 -27.99 -33.81 -26.18
N ALA A 629 -27.49 -35.01 -26.45
CA ALA A 629 -28.31 -36.21 -26.63
C ALA A 629 -28.79 -36.86 -25.32
N LYS A 630 -28.13 -36.60 -24.18
CA LYS A 630 -28.40 -37.32 -22.92
C LYS A 630 -28.52 -36.46 -21.65
N GLY A 631 -28.17 -35.18 -21.71
CA GLY A 631 -28.09 -34.27 -20.56
C GLY A 631 -26.72 -34.31 -19.87
N LEU A 632 -26.34 -33.21 -19.20
CA LEU A 632 -25.03 -33.08 -18.54
C LEU A 632 -24.78 -34.15 -17.48
N ASP A 633 -25.81 -34.52 -16.70
CA ASP A 633 -25.67 -35.36 -15.51
C ASP A 633 -25.53 -36.87 -15.83
N HIS A 634 -25.57 -37.26 -17.11
CA HIS A 634 -25.69 -38.67 -17.52
C HIS A 634 -24.36 -39.45 -17.53
N PHE A 635 -23.21 -38.78 -17.62
CA PHE A 635 -21.92 -39.43 -17.88
C PHE A 635 -21.02 -39.43 -16.64
N THR A 636 -20.62 -40.62 -16.18
CA THR A 636 -19.61 -40.76 -15.12
C THR A 636 -18.20 -40.59 -15.69
N PRO A 637 -17.18 -40.19 -14.90
CA PRO A 637 -15.82 -39.98 -15.38
C PRO A 637 -15.20 -41.20 -16.09
N GLN A 638 -15.51 -42.42 -15.65
CA GLN A 638 -15.07 -43.65 -16.32
C GLN A 638 -15.75 -43.81 -17.68
N VAL A 639 -17.06 -43.58 -17.79
CA VAL A 639 -17.78 -43.62 -19.07
C VAL A 639 -17.30 -42.52 -20.03
N ILE A 640 -16.86 -41.37 -19.50
CA ILE A 640 -16.21 -40.31 -20.28
C ILE A 640 -14.87 -40.78 -20.83
N PHE A 641 -14.01 -41.34 -19.97
CA PHE A 641 -12.71 -41.89 -20.38
C PHE A 641 -12.85 -43.01 -21.41
N ASP A 642 -13.71 -44.00 -21.15
CA ASP A 642 -13.93 -45.16 -22.02
C ASP A 642 -14.48 -44.72 -23.39
N LYS A 643 -15.44 -43.77 -23.41
CA LYS A 643 -15.94 -43.20 -24.67
C LYS A 643 -14.86 -42.45 -25.44
N PHE A 644 -14.08 -41.62 -24.76
CA PHE A 644 -13.05 -40.81 -25.40
C PHE A 644 -11.91 -41.67 -25.96
N ASN A 645 -11.45 -42.67 -25.22
CA ASN A 645 -10.40 -43.58 -25.66
C ASN A 645 -10.88 -44.55 -26.76
N ASN A 646 -12.16 -44.96 -26.77
CA ASN A 646 -12.73 -45.70 -27.90
C ASN A 646 -12.91 -44.84 -29.17
N GLN A 647 -13.16 -43.53 -29.00
CA GLN A 647 -13.36 -42.60 -30.12
C GLN A 647 -12.05 -42.04 -30.71
N PHE A 648 -11.01 -41.90 -29.88
CA PHE A 648 -9.68 -41.36 -30.22
C PHE A 648 -8.55 -42.22 -29.63
N PRO A 649 -8.45 -43.52 -30.00
CA PRO A 649 -7.52 -44.45 -29.38
C PRO A 649 -6.05 -44.06 -29.56
N GLY A 650 -5.27 -44.20 -28.48
CA GLY A 650 -3.83 -43.96 -28.47
C GLY A 650 -3.39 -42.51 -28.27
N LEU A 651 -4.31 -41.52 -28.29
CA LEU A 651 -3.98 -40.12 -28.00
C LEU A 651 -3.59 -39.90 -26.53
N LEU A 652 -4.07 -40.76 -25.63
CA LEU A 652 -3.75 -40.77 -24.20
C LEU A 652 -2.65 -41.80 -23.91
N ASN A 653 -1.40 -41.43 -24.18
CA ASN A 653 -0.24 -42.18 -23.70
C ASN A 653 -0.22 -42.10 -22.15
N SER A 654 -0.34 -43.25 -21.47
CA SER A 654 -0.51 -43.32 -20.01
C SER A 654 0.62 -42.70 -19.19
N ASN A 655 1.76 -42.42 -19.84
CA ASN A 655 2.98 -41.93 -19.20
C ASN A 655 3.21 -40.41 -19.43
N SER A 656 2.22 -39.69 -19.99
CA SER A 656 2.30 -38.24 -20.27
C SER A 656 1.63 -37.39 -19.18
N SER A 657 2.43 -36.66 -18.39
CA SER A 657 1.93 -35.77 -17.34
C SER A 657 1.07 -34.62 -17.87
N THR A 658 1.48 -33.99 -18.97
CA THR A 658 0.75 -32.87 -19.59
C THR A 658 -0.66 -33.28 -20.05
N SER A 659 -0.79 -34.49 -20.58
CA SER A 659 -2.08 -35.04 -21.03
C SER A 659 -3.05 -35.27 -19.86
N ALA A 660 -2.55 -35.72 -18.71
CA ALA A 660 -3.34 -35.90 -17.50
C ALA A 660 -3.80 -34.57 -16.88
N VAL A 661 -2.94 -33.54 -16.88
CA VAL A 661 -3.28 -32.19 -16.38
C VAL A 661 -4.38 -31.53 -17.21
N LEU A 662 -4.32 -31.65 -18.54
CA LEU A 662 -5.38 -31.16 -19.43
C LEU A 662 -6.72 -31.88 -19.22
N LEU A 663 -6.68 -33.20 -18.98
CA LEU A 663 -7.88 -33.99 -18.68
C LEU A 663 -8.54 -33.59 -17.36
N ASN A 664 -7.78 -33.48 -16.27
CA ASN A 664 -8.30 -33.02 -14.97
C ASN A 664 -8.90 -31.61 -15.10
N SER A 665 -8.18 -30.67 -15.73
CA SER A 665 -8.64 -29.29 -15.91
C SER A 665 -9.96 -29.21 -16.69
N THR A 666 -10.15 -30.08 -17.68
CA THR A 666 -11.39 -30.14 -18.47
C THR A 666 -12.52 -30.82 -17.69
N ALA A 667 -12.22 -31.92 -16.98
CA ALA A 667 -13.20 -32.67 -16.18
C ALA A 667 -13.73 -31.86 -14.99
N GLU A 668 -12.89 -31.09 -14.29
CA GLU A 668 -13.32 -30.23 -13.19
C GLU A 668 -14.21 -29.07 -13.66
N GLN A 669 -13.93 -28.48 -14.83
CA GLN A 669 -14.72 -27.35 -15.36
C GLN A 669 -16.08 -27.74 -15.93
N PHE A 670 -16.24 -28.95 -16.48
CA PHE A 670 -17.54 -29.44 -16.95
C PHE A 670 -18.31 -30.25 -15.89
N GLY A 671 -17.64 -30.79 -14.87
CA GLY A 671 -18.20 -31.82 -14.00
C GLY A 671 -19.16 -31.37 -12.88
N ARG A 672 -19.15 -30.10 -12.43
CA ARG A 672 -20.02 -29.64 -11.33
C ARG A 672 -20.50 -28.18 -11.43
N GLY A 673 -21.78 -28.02 -11.78
CA GLY A 673 -22.61 -26.91 -11.27
C GLY A 673 -22.41 -25.53 -11.89
N GLY A 674 -22.13 -25.43 -13.18
CA GLY A 674 -21.89 -24.17 -13.89
C GLY A 674 -23.03 -23.14 -13.81
N THR A 675 -22.98 -22.24 -12.82
CA THR A 675 -23.79 -21.01 -12.76
C THR A 675 -22.94 -19.82 -12.33
N ARG A 676 -22.88 -18.77 -13.16
CA ARG A 676 -22.11 -17.55 -12.86
C ARG A 676 -22.98 -16.55 -12.09
N GLN A 677 -23.28 -16.84 -10.82
CA GLN A 677 -24.02 -15.91 -9.95
C GLN A 677 -23.11 -14.87 -9.29
N VAL A 678 -23.65 -13.67 -9.10
CA VAL A 678 -23.01 -12.57 -8.36
C VAL A 678 -23.26 -12.80 -6.87
N HIS A 679 -22.20 -13.05 -6.09
CA HIS A 679 -22.31 -13.17 -4.63
C HIS A 679 -22.43 -11.82 -3.92
N TYR A 680 -23.56 -11.14 -4.14
CA TYR A 680 -24.30 -10.61 -3.01
C TYR A 680 -25.02 -11.79 -2.34
N ILE A 681 -24.78 -12.02 -1.04
CA ILE A 681 -25.64 -12.92 -0.27
C ILE A 681 -26.95 -12.17 0.02
N ASN A 682 -27.92 -12.30 -0.88
CA ASN A 682 -29.30 -11.96 -0.55
C ASN A 682 -29.88 -13.06 0.34
N LEU A 683 -30.02 -12.77 1.64
CA LEU A 683 -30.56 -13.70 2.63
C LEU A 683 -32.05 -14.07 2.40
N ALA A 684 -32.73 -13.43 1.44
CA ALA A 684 -34.10 -13.81 1.04
C ALA A 684 -34.17 -15.01 0.07
N ALA A 685 -33.04 -15.59 -0.37
CA ALA A 685 -33.03 -16.65 -1.38
C ALA A 685 -33.16 -18.09 -0.84
N TYR A 686 -33.02 -18.31 0.47
CA TYR A 686 -33.26 -19.61 1.10
C TYR A 686 -34.70 -19.75 1.61
N THR A 687 -35.64 -19.77 0.67
CA THR A 687 -36.94 -20.41 0.87
C THR A 687 -36.98 -21.69 0.05
N ASP A 688 -36.84 -22.83 0.73
CA ASP A 688 -37.33 -24.10 0.17
C ASP A 688 -38.87 -24.00 0.12
N VAL A 689 -39.38 -23.66 -1.06
CA VAL A 689 -40.83 -23.48 -1.28
C VAL A 689 -41.55 -24.83 -1.33
N GLY A 690 -40.83 -25.95 -1.53
CA GLY A 690 -41.40 -27.30 -1.45
C GLY A 690 -41.74 -27.72 -0.02
N ALA A 691 -41.04 -27.17 0.98
CA ALA A 691 -41.24 -27.47 2.40
C ALA A 691 -42.23 -26.53 3.13
N LEU A 692 -42.87 -25.57 2.44
CA LEU A 692 -43.66 -24.49 3.06
C LEU A 692 -45.11 -24.35 2.55
N ASP A 693 -45.57 -25.23 1.67
CA ASP A 693 -46.94 -25.17 1.16
C ASP A 693 -47.96 -25.42 2.31
N GLY A 694 -48.74 -24.38 2.63
CA GLY A 694 -49.71 -24.36 3.73
C GLY A 694 -49.24 -23.70 5.04
N TRP A 695 -47.97 -23.30 5.20
CA TRP A 695 -47.45 -22.74 6.46
C TRP A 695 -47.55 -21.20 6.54
N THR A 696 -48.76 -20.68 6.77
CA THR A 696 -48.96 -19.26 7.12
C THR A 696 -48.57 -18.97 8.57
N ALA A 697 -47.83 -17.89 8.81
CA ALA A 697 -47.59 -17.37 10.16
C ALA A 697 -48.84 -16.66 10.70
N CYS A 698 -49.11 -16.74 12.01
CA CYS A 698 -50.25 -16.04 12.60
C CYS A 698 -50.04 -14.52 12.62
N ASP A 699 -51.13 -13.76 12.63
CA ASP A 699 -51.15 -12.30 12.50
C ASP A 699 -50.34 -11.59 13.61
N VAL A 700 -50.16 -12.22 14.77
CA VAL A 700 -49.30 -11.73 15.86
C VAL A 700 -47.83 -11.96 15.56
N CYS A 701 -47.42 -13.18 15.21
CA CYS A 701 -46.05 -13.48 14.83
C CYS A 701 -45.59 -12.68 13.61
N TYR A 702 -46.48 -12.53 12.62
CA TYR A 702 -46.27 -11.69 11.45
C TYR A 702 -46.05 -10.21 11.83
N ARG A 703 -46.96 -9.59 12.60
CA ARG A 703 -46.82 -8.20 13.06
C ARG A 703 -45.58 -7.98 13.94
N LYS A 704 -45.23 -8.94 14.79
CA LYS A 704 -44.02 -8.89 15.64
C LYS A 704 -42.73 -9.32 14.91
N ARG A 705 -42.79 -9.71 13.63
CA ARG A 705 -41.66 -10.22 12.82
C ARG A 705 -40.87 -11.38 13.48
N ILE A 706 -41.57 -12.25 14.20
CA ILE A 706 -41.00 -13.44 14.87
C ILE A 706 -41.46 -14.72 14.17
N ARG A 707 -40.63 -15.77 14.21
CA ARG A 707 -40.96 -17.05 13.57
C ARG A 707 -42.12 -17.74 14.30
N CYS A 708 -43.27 -17.83 13.65
CA CYS A 708 -44.38 -18.64 14.12
C CYS A 708 -43.96 -20.11 14.11
N ASP A 709 -44.23 -20.85 15.19
CA ASP A 709 -44.01 -22.30 15.31
C ASP A 709 -45.21 -23.15 14.84
N GLY A 710 -46.31 -22.50 14.45
CA GLY A 710 -47.44 -23.14 13.77
C GLY A 710 -48.34 -24.04 14.63
N GLN A 711 -48.05 -24.20 15.93
CA GLN A 711 -48.86 -25.06 16.81
C GLN A 711 -50.30 -24.55 16.94
N LYS A 712 -51.26 -25.49 17.03
CA LYS A 712 -52.69 -25.22 17.20
C LYS A 712 -53.15 -25.79 18.55
N PRO A 713 -54.02 -25.10 19.30
CA PRO A 713 -54.79 -23.90 18.91
C PRO A 713 -54.02 -22.57 18.99
N ARG A 714 -52.86 -22.53 19.66
CA ARG A 714 -52.00 -21.32 19.76
C ARG A 714 -50.55 -21.73 19.58
N CYS A 715 -49.79 -20.95 18.79
CA CYS A 715 -48.35 -21.14 18.68
C CYS A 715 -47.66 -20.83 20.03
N SER A 716 -46.50 -21.43 20.31
CA SER A 716 -45.74 -21.25 21.56
C SER A 716 -45.50 -19.78 21.87
N HIS A 717 -45.27 -18.96 20.84
CA HIS A 717 -45.13 -17.51 20.98
C HIS A 717 -46.45 -16.81 21.37
N CYS A 718 -47.61 -17.21 20.83
CA CYS A 718 -48.92 -16.68 21.24
C CYS A 718 -49.39 -17.18 22.61
N VAL A 719 -48.81 -18.28 23.11
CA VAL A 719 -48.92 -18.67 24.53
C VAL A 719 -48.05 -17.74 25.39
N LEU A 720 -46.76 -17.57 25.05
CA LEU A 720 -45.81 -16.72 25.76
C LEU A 720 -46.28 -15.26 25.88
N TYR A 721 -46.74 -14.67 24.78
CA TYR A 721 -47.24 -13.28 24.73
C TYR A 721 -48.71 -13.14 25.16
N LYS A 722 -49.38 -14.23 25.58
CA LYS A 722 -50.80 -14.28 26.00
C LYS A 722 -51.81 -13.74 24.96
N SER A 723 -51.39 -13.56 23.71
CA SER A 723 -52.17 -13.00 22.60
C SER A 723 -52.77 -14.07 21.68
N ASP A 724 -53.94 -13.83 21.10
CA ASP A 724 -54.65 -14.84 20.29
C ASP A 724 -54.03 -15.07 18.89
N CYS A 725 -54.26 -16.26 18.34
CA CYS A 725 -53.51 -16.83 17.22
C CYS A 725 -54.35 -16.91 15.94
N THR A 726 -54.56 -15.76 15.28
CA THR A 726 -55.38 -15.62 14.05
C THR A 726 -54.54 -15.62 12.76
N PHE A 727 -55.17 -15.81 11.59
CA PHE A 727 -54.49 -15.95 10.29
C PHE A 727 -55.37 -15.40 9.13
N GLN A 728 -55.52 -14.08 8.96
CA GLN A 728 -56.59 -13.51 8.10
C GLN A 728 -56.18 -12.59 6.92
N ALA A 729 -54.90 -12.33 6.65
CA ALA A 729 -54.49 -11.43 5.55
C ALA A 729 -54.19 -12.15 4.21
N THR A 730 -54.65 -11.59 3.07
CA THR A 730 -54.44 -12.14 1.71
C THR A 730 -54.05 -11.08 0.67
N SER A 731 -53.34 -11.47 -0.40
CA SER A 731 -52.92 -10.60 -1.53
C SER A 731 -53.30 -11.20 -2.90
N ARG A 732 -53.39 -10.36 -3.95
CA ARG A 732 -53.92 -10.70 -5.29
C ARG A 732 -52.84 -11.03 -6.32
N LYS A 733 -53.15 -11.92 -7.29
CA LYS A 733 -52.32 -12.30 -8.45
C LYS A 733 -52.77 -11.62 -9.76
N ALA A 734 -51.90 -11.61 -10.78
CA ALA A 734 -52.20 -11.24 -12.18
C ALA A 734 -51.53 -12.24 -13.16
N THR A 735 -51.88 -12.20 -14.46
CA THR A 735 -51.72 -13.35 -15.39
C THR A 735 -51.06 -12.99 -16.74
N ILE A 736 -50.41 -13.96 -17.38
CA ILE A 736 -49.61 -13.81 -18.63
C ILE A 736 -50.46 -13.99 -19.91
N ARG A 737 -50.07 -13.33 -21.03
CA ARG A 737 -50.59 -13.53 -22.40
C ARG A 737 -49.46 -13.59 -23.45
N LYS A 738 -49.68 -14.30 -24.56
CA LYS A 738 -48.80 -14.37 -25.77
C LYS A 738 -49.35 -13.53 -26.94
N ARG A 739 -48.48 -13.07 -27.86
CA ARG A 739 -48.81 -12.63 -29.25
C ARG A 739 -47.63 -12.88 -30.24
N PRO A 740 -47.82 -12.79 -31.57
CA PRO A 740 -47.07 -13.61 -32.55
C PRO A 740 -46.15 -12.88 -33.55
N ASN A 741 -45.55 -13.65 -34.48
CA ASN A 741 -44.52 -13.29 -35.45
C ASN A 741 -44.97 -12.42 -36.65
N GLY A 742 -44.02 -11.68 -37.26
CA GLY A 742 -44.09 -11.31 -38.69
C GLY A 742 -43.31 -10.06 -39.14
N THR A 743 -42.01 -10.18 -39.47
CA THR A 743 -41.19 -9.07 -40.04
C THR A 743 -40.06 -9.47 -41.02
N ALA A 744 -39.94 -10.76 -41.40
CA ALA A 744 -38.75 -11.26 -42.14
C ALA A 744 -38.42 -10.53 -43.46
N ALA A 745 -39.42 -10.10 -44.22
CA ALA A 745 -39.22 -9.47 -45.53
C ALA A 745 -38.54 -8.08 -45.48
N ALA A 746 -38.62 -7.36 -44.35
CA ALA A 746 -38.02 -6.03 -44.23
C ALA A 746 -36.48 -6.08 -44.19
N LEU A 747 -35.91 -7.14 -43.60
CA LEU A 747 -34.45 -7.30 -43.42
C LEU A 747 -33.71 -7.54 -44.74
N GLN A 748 -34.28 -8.30 -45.68
CA GLN A 748 -33.63 -8.56 -46.97
C GLN A 748 -33.44 -7.27 -47.79
N SER A 749 -34.36 -6.31 -47.69
CA SER A 749 -34.23 -5.00 -48.36
C SER A 749 -33.10 -4.13 -47.79
N GLN A 750 -32.65 -4.37 -46.56
CA GLN A 750 -31.53 -3.60 -45.97
C GLN A 750 -30.17 -4.20 -46.34
N VAL A 751 -30.04 -5.53 -46.38
CA VAL A 751 -28.78 -6.22 -46.74
C VAL A 751 -28.30 -5.79 -48.12
N GLN A 752 -29.19 -5.83 -49.12
CA GLN A 752 -28.85 -5.53 -50.52
C GLN A 752 -28.45 -4.05 -50.75
N SER A 753 -28.89 -3.14 -49.88
CA SER A 753 -28.45 -1.75 -49.89
C SER A 753 -27.03 -1.55 -49.33
N LEU A 754 -26.58 -2.40 -48.40
CA LEU A 754 -25.27 -2.29 -47.75
C LEU A 754 -24.15 -2.86 -48.63
N GLU A 755 -24.44 -3.95 -49.34
CA GLU A 755 -23.51 -4.58 -50.31
C GLU A 755 -23.09 -3.58 -51.40
N THR A 756 -24.05 -2.79 -51.91
CA THR A 756 -23.81 -1.80 -52.97
C THR A 756 -22.82 -0.69 -52.55
N SER A 757 -22.87 -0.22 -51.30
CA SER A 757 -21.97 0.83 -50.80
C SER A 757 -20.54 0.32 -50.52
N LEU A 758 -20.37 -0.98 -50.27
CA LEU A 758 -19.05 -1.58 -49.99
C LEU A 758 -18.15 -1.58 -51.23
N ASP A 759 -18.72 -1.90 -52.40
CA ASP A 759 -18.03 -1.94 -53.71
C ASP A 759 -17.61 -0.55 -54.23
N GLU A 760 -18.19 0.52 -53.71
CA GLU A 760 -17.82 1.89 -54.06
C GLU A 760 -16.67 2.41 -53.17
N ALA A 761 -16.65 2.05 -51.88
CA ALA A 761 -15.57 2.38 -50.96
C ALA A 761 -14.24 1.71 -51.35
N GLN A 762 -14.25 0.42 -51.69
CA GLN A 762 -13.06 -0.32 -52.11
C GLN A 762 -12.37 0.27 -53.36
N ARG A 763 -13.14 0.94 -54.23
CA ARG A 763 -12.65 1.52 -55.48
C ARG A 763 -11.78 2.76 -55.23
N ARG A 764 -12.14 3.60 -54.25
CA ARG A 764 -11.44 4.84 -53.89
C ARG A 764 -10.11 4.60 -53.15
N ILE A 765 -10.00 3.54 -52.37
CA ILE A 765 -8.77 3.21 -51.62
C ILE A 765 -7.59 3.03 -52.61
N LYS A 766 -7.81 2.26 -53.69
CA LYS A 766 -6.80 2.02 -54.74
C LYS A 766 -6.31 3.28 -55.47
N GLU A 767 -7.11 4.34 -55.52
CA GLU A 767 -6.70 5.62 -56.15
C GLU A 767 -5.77 6.45 -55.25
N LEU A 768 -5.79 6.22 -53.94
CA LEU A 768 -4.99 6.98 -52.96
C LEU A 768 -3.63 6.32 -52.70
N GLU A 769 -3.59 4.99 -52.60
CA GLU A 769 -2.36 4.19 -52.44
C GLU A 769 -1.31 4.53 -53.52
N ALA A 770 -1.76 4.81 -54.75
CA ALA A 770 -0.92 5.16 -55.89
C ALA A 770 -0.20 6.52 -55.79
N ARG A 771 -0.52 7.37 -54.81
CA ARG A 771 -0.11 8.80 -54.77
C ARG A 771 0.91 9.14 -53.68
N LEU A 772 1.03 8.32 -52.64
CA LEU A 772 1.82 8.62 -51.43
C LEU A 772 3.31 8.23 -51.52
N THR A 773 3.69 7.34 -52.43
CA THR A 773 5.04 6.74 -52.53
C THR A 773 6.17 7.69 -52.95
N GLN A 774 5.92 8.99 -53.20
CA GLN A 774 6.88 9.86 -53.89
C GLN A 774 7.82 10.74 -53.02
N LYS A 775 7.55 11.06 -51.74
CA LYS A 775 8.25 12.21 -51.08
C LYS A 775 8.57 12.14 -49.57
N SER A 776 9.79 12.62 -49.24
CA SER A 776 10.29 13.22 -47.97
C SER A 776 10.97 12.31 -46.89
N SER A 777 11.86 12.90 -46.08
CA SER A 777 12.87 12.21 -45.21
C SER A 777 13.86 13.19 -44.47
N SER A 778 14.41 12.92 -43.23
CA SER A 778 15.62 13.45 -42.41
C SER A 778 15.58 13.93 -40.90
N ARG A 779 16.34 14.97 -40.33
CA ARG A 779 16.47 15.40 -38.83
C ARG A 779 16.88 16.95 -38.40
N ILE A 780 16.27 17.78 -37.42
CA ILE A 780 16.74 19.12 -36.73
C ILE A 780 16.35 19.56 -35.17
N ASP A 781 16.93 20.61 -34.42
CA ASP A 781 17.41 20.79 -32.92
C ASP A 781 17.27 22.11 -31.97
N GLN A 782 17.37 22.00 -30.57
CA GLN A 782 16.80 22.77 -29.36
C GLN A 782 17.68 22.90 -28.01
N PRO A 783 17.12 23.28 -26.80
CA PRO A 783 17.75 23.30 -25.44
C PRO A 783 16.93 22.69 -24.21
N GLN A 784 17.26 23.01 -22.93
CA GLN A 784 16.78 22.39 -21.65
C GLN A 784 15.78 23.21 -20.75
N LEU A 785 15.30 22.64 -19.61
CA LEU A 785 14.44 23.28 -18.57
C LEU A 785 14.86 22.84 -17.14
N GLY A 786 14.38 23.50 -16.07
CA GLY A 786 14.67 23.15 -14.66
C GLY A 786 13.43 23.11 -13.75
N GLU A 787 13.57 22.54 -12.55
CA GLU A 787 12.49 22.18 -11.62
C GLU A 787 12.44 23.07 -10.35
N TYR A 788 11.29 23.08 -9.67
CA TYR A 788 11.11 23.65 -8.32
C TYR A 788 10.68 22.53 -7.36
N ASP A 789 11.54 22.16 -6.42
CA ASP A 789 11.25 21.23 -5.33
C ASP A 789 11.16 21.97 -3.98
N VAL A 790 10.32 21.47 -3.07
CA VAL A 790 10.07 22.03 -1.73
C VAL A 790 10.16 20.90 -0.71
N SER A 791 11.39 20.51 -0.38
CA SER A 791 11.69 19.44 0.57
C SER A 791 11.63 19.92 2.03
N TYR A 792 11.18 19.04 2.92
CA TYR A 792 11.02 19.31 4.36
C TYR A 792 12.36 19.08 5.11
N SER A 793 13.37 19.90 4.82
CA SER A 793 14.71 19.80 5.40
C SER A 793 14.78 20.36 6.83
N GLY A 794 14.33 19.56 7.80
CA GLY A 794 14.38 19.86 9.24
C GLY A 794 15.79 19.78 9.86
N ARG A 795 16.73 20.59 9.38
CA ARG A 795 18.02 20.98 10.00
C ARG A 795 18.75 22.03 9.12
N ASP A 796 19.76 22.70 9.71
CA ASP A 796 20.77 23.58 9.07
C ASP A 796 20.46 25.10 8.90
N PHE A 797 19.51 25.68 9.64
CA PHE A 797 19.42 27.15 9.80
C PHE A 797 19.30 27.59 11.27
N LEU A 798 20.45 27.71 11.94
CA LEU A 798 20.55 28.13 13.34
C LEU A 798 21.72 29.11 13.60
N GLU A 799 22.04 29.99 12.64
CA GLU A 799 23.18 30.93 12.79
C GLU A 799 22.96 32.35 12.19
N SER A 800 21.75 32.69 11.75
CA SER A 800 21.37 34.05 11.34
C SER A 800 20.25 34.59 12.23
N GLY A 801 20.35 35.84 12.67
CA GLY A 801 19.34 36.45 13.56
C GLY A 801 17.96 36.66 12.91
N HIS A 802 17.03 37.20 13.69
CA HIS A 802 15.70 37.62 13.23
C HIS A 802 15.79 38.85 12.31
N GLU A 803 16.42 38.70 11.14
CA GLU A 803 16.58 39.76 10.16
C GLU A 803 15.51 39.68 9.07
N LEU A 804 14.93 40.84 8.76
CA LEU A 804 14.01 41.09 7.66
C LEU A 804 14.71 42.00 6.63
N PRO A 805 14.24 42.02 5.37
CA PRO A 805 14.70 42.99 4.37
C PRO A 805 14.57 44.46 4.83
N PRO A 806 15.18 45.42 4.11
CA PRO A 806 14.95 46.85 4.32
C PRO A 806 13.46 47.22 4.41
N GLN A 807 13.12 48.17 5.29
CA GLN A 807 11.72 48.51 5.61
C GLN A 807 10.87 48.86 4.38
N HIS A 808 11.45 49.50 3.36
CA HIS A 808 10.74 49.87 2.14
C HIS A 808 10.39 48.65 1.26
N GLU A 809 11.25 47.62 1.22
CA GLU A 809 10.99 46.36 0.52
C GLU A 809 9.88 45.58 1.24
N VAL A 810 9.95 45.50 2.57
CA VAL A 810 8.94 44.82 3.38
C VAL A 810 7.58 45.51 3.29
N LEU A 811 7.54 46.85 3.35
CA LEU A 811 6.29 47.61 3.13
C LEU A 811 5.74 47.42 1.72
N SER A 812 6.59 47.32 0.69
CA SER A 812 6.16 47.00 -0.68
C SER A 812 5.50 45.62 -0.76
N GLY A 813 6.15 44.59 -0.22
CA GLY A 813 5.61 43.23 -0.17
C GLY A 813 4.32 43.13 0.65
N VAL A 814 4.26 43.76 1.82
CA VAL A 814 3.06 43.83 2.67
C VAL A 814 1.91 44.55 1.94
N ASN A 815 2.17 45.64 1.24
CA ASN A 815 1.15 46.33 0.44
C ASN A 815 0.66 45.47 -0.74
N LYS A 816 1.55 44.74 -1.44
CA LYS A 816 1.15 43.77 -2.48
C LYS A 816 0.29 42.65 -1.89
N PHE A 817 0.63 42.09 -0.74
CA PHE A 817 -0.20 41.11 -0.01
C PHE A 817 -1.57 41.67 0.36
N LEU A 818 -1.60 42.89 0.90
CA LEU A 818 -2.84 43.56 1.31
C LEU A 818 -3.78 43.85 0.13
N ALA A 819 -3.23 44.16 -1.05
CA ALA A 819 -4.00 44.40 -2.27
C ALA A 819 -4.39 43.12 -3.03
N THR A 820 -3.66 42.01 -2.85
CA THR A 820 -3.90 40.75 -3.58
C THR A 820 -4.61 39.71 -2.73
N PHE A 821 -3.88 39.01 -1.85
CA PHE A 821 -4.39 37.89 -1.05
C PHE A 821 -5.39 38.35 0.02
N ASN A 822 -5.04 39.37 0.80
CA ASN A 822 -5.82 39.77 1.98
C ASN A 822 -7.16 40.43 1.59
N THR A 823 -7.30 40.91 0.35
CA THR A 823 -8.57 41.34 -0.25
C THR A 823 -9.56 40.18 -0.36
N ILE A 824 -9.06 38.97 -0.67
CA ILE A 824 -9.83 37.77 -1.00
C ILE A 824 -10.07 36.91 0.24
N LEU A 825 -9.01 36.67 1.03
CA LEU A 825 -9.05 35.96 2.31
C LEU A 825 -8.43 36.88 3.38
N PRO A 826 -9.23 37.67 4.10
CA PRO A 826 -8.76 38.72 5.01
C PRO A 826 -8.19 38.16 6.33
N LEU A 827 -6.98 37.60 6.24
CA LEU A 827 -6.28 36.91 7.33
C LEU A 827 -5.74 37.88 8.39
N PHE A 828 -5.33 39.09 8.01
CA PHE A 828 -4.81 40.11 8.91
C PHE A 828 -5.60 41.43 8.78
N HIS A 829 -5.82 42.12 9.89
CA HIS A 829 -6.40 43.47 9.88
C HIS A 829 -5.35 44.50 9.40
N PRO A 830 -5.54 45.20 8.27
CA PRO A 830 -4.46 45.93 7.60
C PRO A 830 -3.76 47.01 8.46
N PRO A 831 -4.47 47.85 9.23
CA PRO A 831 -3.84 48.81 10.13
C PRO A 831 -2.99 48.16 11.24
N ARG A 832 -3.38 46.98 11.75
CA ARG A 832 -2.60 46.25 12.77
C ARG A 832 -1.33 45.66 12.17
N LEU A 833 -1.42 45.08 10.97
CA LEU A 833 -0.26 44.52 10.26
C LEU A 833 0.76 45.63 9.93
N LEU A 834 0.33 46.76 9.36
CA LEU A 834 1.20 47.89 9.07
C LEU A 834 1.81 48.49 10.35
N SER A 835 1.03 48.62 11.43
CA SER A 835 1.54 49.10 12.73
C SER A 835 2.60 48.16 13.32
N ARG A 836 2.44 46.83 13.21
CA ARG A 836 3.47 45.85 13.61
C ARG A 836 4.74 46.00 12.79
N VAL A 837 4.63 46.15 11.46
CA VAL A 837 5.78 46.38 10.57
C VAL A 837 6.51 47.67 10.94
N SER A 838 5.82 48.80 11.14
CA SER A 838 6.48 50.04 11.57
C SER A 838 7.16 49.89 12.93
N THR A 839 6.47 49.32 13.93
CA THR A 839 7.01 49.08 15.28
C THR A 839 8.28 48.22 15.24
N TRP A 840 8.35 47.23 14.35
CA TRP A 840 9.51 46.36 14.17
C TRP A 840 10.79 47.12 13.77
N TYR A 841 10.69 48.13 12.91
CA TYR A 841 11.84 48.95 12.51
C TYR A 841 12.10 50.11 13.48
N GLU A 842 11.05 50.76 13.99
CA GLU A 842 11.14 51.87 14.95
C GLU A 842 11.67 51.45 16.32
N ARG A 843 11.43 50.20 16.76
CA ARG A 843 11.76 49.72 18.11
C ARG A 843 12.52 48.39 18.10
N PRO A 844 13.82 48.39 17.73
CA PRO A 844 14.63 47.17 17.71
C PRO A 844 14.65 46.39 19.04
N HIS A 845 14.46 47.08 20.17
CA HIS A 845 14.44 46.49 21.52
C HIS A 845 13.10 45.82 21.89
N GLN A 846 12.05 45.94 21.06
CA GLN A 846 10.72 45.36 21.27
C GLN A 846 10.37 44.32 20.19
N ARG A 847 11.38 43.76 19.52
CA ARG A 847 11.22 42.74 18.47
C ARG A 847 10.93 41.38 19.07
N ASP A 848 9.80 40.79 18.68
CA ASP A 848 9.38 39.45 19.07
C ASP A 848 9.37 38.46 17.88
N THR A 849 9.66 37.19 18.18
CA THR A 849 9.78 36.12 17.19
C THR A 849 8.47 35.86 16.40
N LEU A 850 7.31 36.13 17.00
CA LEU A 850 6.01 35.89 16.37
C LEU A 850 5.66 36.96 15.34
N THR A 851 5.91 38.23 15.63
CA THR A 851 5.83 39.34 14.66
C THR A 851 6.79 39.12 13.50
N TRP A 852 8.01 38.64 13.76
CA TRP A 852 8.95 38.26 12.69
C TRP A 852 8.40 37.15 11.79
N ALA A 853 7.89 36.06 12.38
CA ALA A 853 7.35 34.93 11.62
C ALA A 853 6.10 35.32 10.81
N ALA A 854 5.19 36.08 11.40
CA ALA A 854 4.00 36.60 10.72
C ALA A 854 4.35 37.48 9.51
N ILE A 855 5.37 38.35 9.63
CA ILE A 855 5.83 39.15 8.49
C ILE A 855 6.46 38.27 7.41
N ASN A 856 7.24 37.23 7.77
CA ASN A 856 7.77 36.27 6.79
C ASN A 856 6.63 35.51 6.07
N VAL A 857 5.58 35.07 6.77
CA VAL A 857 4.39 34.45 6.14
C VAL A 857 3.70 35.42 5.17
N VAL A 858 3.51 36.68 5.56
CA VAL A 858 2.94 37.73 4.71
C VAL A 858 3.80 37.98 3.46
N LEU A 859 5.13 38.02 3.60
CA LEU A 859 6.04 38.19 2.46
C LEU A 859 6.05 36.94 1.55
N SER A 860 5.99 35.73 2.10
CA SER A 860 5.86 34.51 1.30
C SER A 860 4.57 34.51 0.46
N LEU A 861 3.43 34.87 1.08
CA LEU A 861 2.15 35.04 0.39
C LEU A 861 2.19 36.18 -0.64
N ALA A 862 2.87 37.30 -0.36
CA ALA A 862 3.09 38.37 -1.33
C ALA A 862 3.88 37.89 -2.56
N TYR A 863 5.02 37.22 -2.35
CA TYR A 863 5.93 36.78 -3.40
C TYR A 863 5.36 35.65 -4.27
N ARG A 864 4.31 34.97 -3.80
CA ARG A 864 3.46 34.07 -4.63
C ARG A 864 2.59 34.83 -5.66
N HIS A 865 2.30 36.12 -5.43
CA HIS A 865 1.51 36.97 -6.32
C HIS A 865 2.34 38.03 -7.08
N ILE A 866 3.66 37.97 -6.97
CA ILE A 866 4.61 38.77 -7.76
C ILE A 866 5.13 37.86 -8.90
N PRO A 867 5.18 38.32 -10.17
CA PRO A 867 5.85 37.61 -11.27
C PRO A 867 7.33 37.37 -10.96
N ASP A 868 7.93 36.28 -11.47
CA ASP A 868 9.36 36.00 -11.22
C ASP A 868 10.29 37.13 -11.70
N GLU A 869 9.90 37.85 -12.75
CA GLU A 869 10.62 39.01 -13.31
C GLU A 869 10.59 40.26 -12.41
N GLU A 870 9.60 40.37 -11.51
CA GLU A 870 9.48 41.47 -10.54
C GLU A 870 10.21 41.18 -9.21
N LYS A 871 10.77 39.98 -9.01
CA LYS A 871 11.36 39.55 -7.72
C LYS A 871 12.83 39.96 -7.59
N PRO A 872 13.25 40.58 -6.48
CA PRO A 872 14.67 40.71 -6.16
C PRO A 872 15.33 39.33 -6.04
N ALA A 873 16.45 39.12 -6.72
CA ALA A 873 17.10 37.81 -6.90
C ALA A 873 17.45 37.05 -5.60
N ASN A 874 17.50 37.74 -4.46
CA ASN A 874 17.84 37.17 -3.15
C ASN A 874 16.60 36.64 -2.38
N TYR A 875 15.37 36.85 -2.88
CA TYR A 875 14.14 36.55 -2.13
C TYR A 875 13.12 35.77 -2.96
N SER A 876 12.56 34.72 -2.34
CA SER A 876 11.54 33.86 -2.94
C SER A 876 10.45 33.50 -1.92
N THR A 877 9.33 32.97 -2.40
CA THR A 877 8.27 32.39 -1.57
C THR A 877 8.84 31.37 -0.57
N LEU A 878 9.78 30.52 -1.03
CA LEU A 878 10.42 29.49 -0.21
C LEU A 878 11.36 30.09 0.85
N HIS A 879 12.14 31.13 0.51
CA HIS A 879 13.05 31.80 1.47
C HIS A 879 12.29 32.30 2.71
N PHE A 880 11.17 33.00 2.50
CA PHE A 880 10.35 33.50 3.59
C PHE A 880 9.54 32.39 4.29
N MET A 881 9.12 31.35 3.56
CA MET A 881 8.42 30.19 4.16
C MET A 881 9.34 29.44 5.14
N ASN A 882 10.57 29.13 4.73
CA ASN A 882 11.54 28.41 5.57
C ASN A 882 11.92 29.22 6.82
N LYS A 883 12.05 30.55 6.68
CA LYS A 883 12.19 31.46 7.82
C LYS A 883 11.01 31.37 8.77
N ALA A 884 9.77 31.44 8.27
CA ALA A 884 8.60 31.30 9.13
C ALA A 884 8.51 29.92 9.82
N GLN A 885 8.91 28.84 9.13
CA GLN A 885 8.84 27.47 9.66
C GLN A 885 9.79 27.20 10.83
N SER A 886 10.92 27.92 10.96
CA SER A 886 11.91 27.63 12.00
C SER A 886 11.36 27.82 13.43
N VAL A 887 10.39 28.73 13.60
CA VAL A 887 9.78 29.06 14.91
C VAL A 887 8.56 28.20 15.24
N LEU A 888 8.22 27.22 14.40
CA LEU A 888 7.00 26.43 14.55
C LEU A 888 6.93 25.72 15.91
N ASN A 889 8.08 25.27 16.45
CA ASN A 889 8.16 24.67 17.78
C ASN A 889 7.83 25.67 18.89
N ASP A 890 8.30 26.92 18.77
CA ASP A 890 8.03 27.98 19.74
C ASP A 890 6.55 28.34 19.75
N ILE A 891 5.92 28.39 18.56
CA ILE A 891 4.47 28.60 18.40
C ILE A 891 3.66 27.44 19.01
N MET A 892 4.14 26.20 18.92
CA MET A 892 3.46 25.04 19.54
C MET A 892 3.61 24.97 21.07
N LEU A 893 4.64 25.60 21.64
CA LEU A 893 4.99 25.49 23.06
C LEU A 893 4.69 26.76 23.87
N GLY A 894 4.46 27.90 23.22
CA GLY A 894 4.16 29.19 23.85
C GLY A 894 2.68 29.43 24.17
N ASP A 895 2.42 30.56 24.82
CA ASP A 895 1.05 31.05 25.10
C ASP A 895 0.33 31.42 23.80
N SER A 896 -0.85 30.84 23.57
CA SER A 896 -1.57 30.99 22.30
C SER A 896 -2.12 32.41 22.09
N SER A 897 -1.70 33.08 21.00
CA SER A 897 -2.22 34.38 20.56
C SER A 897 -2.91 34.29 19.19
N LEU A 898 -3.66 35.33 18.81
CA LEU A 898 -4.29 35.39 17.49
C LEU A 898 -3.27 35.39 16.34
N LEU A 899 -2.06 35.92 16.59
CA LEU A 899 -0.99 36.00 15.61
C LEU A 899 -0.40 34.62 15.28
N ASP A 900 -0.40 33.70 16.24
CA ASP A 900 0.02 32.30 16.05
C ASP A 900 -0.90 31.56 15.10
N VAL A 901 -2.21 31.72 15.29
CA VAL A 901 -3.23 31.17 14.39
C VAL A 901 -3.07 31.79 13.00
N GLN A 902 -2.95 33.12 12.89
CA GLN A 902 -2.71 33.79 11.60
C GLN A 902 -1.46 33.27 10.89
N THR A 903 -0.38 33.02 11.64
CA THR A 903 0.90 32.54 11.12
C THR A 903 0.79 31.11 10.60
N ILE A 904 0.26 30.17 11.39
CA ILE A 904 0.09 28.77 10.95
C ILE A 904 -0.97 28.66 9.83
N VAL A 905 -2.05 29.44 9.87
CA VAL A 905 -3.04 29.47 8.79
C VAL A 905 -2.39 29.93 7.48
N GLY A 906 -1.54 30.96 7.49
CA GLY A 906 -0.82 31.39 6.29
C GLY A 906 0.21 30.35 5.81
N MET A 907 0.87 29.61 6.70
CA MET A 907 1.69 28.45 6.33
C MET A 907 0.87 27.36 5.64
N VAL A 908 -0.34 27.05 6.14
CA VAL A 908 -1.23 26.05 5.53
C VAL A 908 -1.71 26.51 4.14
N VAL A 909 -1.98 27.80 3.94
CA VAL A 909 -2.32 28.39 2.62
C VAL A 909 -1.20 28.18 1.60
N LEU A 910 0.06 28.20 2.03
CA LEU A 910 1.23 27.93 1.19
C LEU A 910 1.42 26.42 0.96
N LEU A 911 1.29 25.59 2.00
CA LEU A 911 1.51 24.14 1.92
C LEU A 911 0.36 23.35 1.31
N GLN A 912 -0.85 23.91 1.20
CA GLN A 912 -1.90 23.29 0.39
C GLN A 912 -1.66 23.45 -1.13
N ALA A 913 -0.61 24.20 -1.51
CA ALA A 913 -0.20 24.48 -2.88
C ALA A 913 1.06 23.70 -3.29
N THR A 914 1.45 22.69 -2.51
CA THR A 914 2.46 21.68 -2.87
C THR A 914 1.79 20.37 -3.23
N SER A 915 2.45 19.56 -4.06
CA SER A 915 1.98 18.23 -4.48
C SER A 915 1.85 17.25 -3.31
N ASP A 916 2.75 17.33 -2.31
CA ASP A 916 2.52 16.66 -1.03
C ASP A 916 1.67 17.51 -0.09
N LEU A 917 0.52 16.96 0.31
CA LEU A 917 -0.42 17.56 1.26
C LEU A 917 -0.17 17.14 2.72
N LYS A 918 0.78 16.24 3.00
CA LYS A 918 1.12 15.83 4.38
C LYS A 918 1.49 17.01 5.29
N PRO A 919 2.30 18.02 4.87
CA PRO A 919 2.60 19.16 5.73
C PRO A 919 1.36 20.02 6.06
N ALA A 920 0.50 20.27 5.07
CA ALA A 920 -0.73 21.03 5.28
C ALA A 920 -1.73 20.31 6.20
N SER A 921 -1.91 19.00 6.00
CA SER A 921 -2.80 18.17 6.84
C SER A 921 -2.26 17.91 8.25
N ALA A 922 -0.95 18.03 8.47
CA ALA A 922 -0.34 18.00 9.80
C ALA A 922 -0.47 19.33 10.57
N LEU A 923 -0.51 20.47 9.87
CA LEU A 923 -0.56 21.82 10.48
C LEU A 923 -1.98 22.35 10.71
N ILE A 924 -2.96 22.04 9.85
CA ILE A 924 -4.34 22.50 10.04
C ILE A 924 -5.02 22.04 11.36
N PRO A 925 -4.74 20.85 11.95
CA PRO A 925 -5.21 20.49 13.29
C PRO A 925 -4.67 21.42 14.38
N ILE A 926 -3.47 21.97 14.19
CA ILE A 926 -2.77 22.81 15.17
C ILE A 926 -3.37 24.22 15.14
N ALA A 927 -3.56 24.79 13.94
CA ALA A 927 -4.27 26.06 13.77
C ALA A 927 -5.70 26.01 14.37
N LEU A 928 -6.44 24.93 14.14
CA LEU A 928 -7.76 24.75 14.75
C LEU A 928 -7.69 24.57 16.27
N ARG A 929 -6.73 23.82 16.81
CA ARG A 929 -6.57 23.65 18.27
C ARG A 929 -6.20 24.95 18.98
N LEU A 930 -5.35 25.77 18.40
CA LEU A 930 -5.04 27.12 18.89
C LEU A 930 -6.28 28.03 18.78
N SER A 931 -7.05 27.93 17.69
CA SER A 931 -8.35 28.60 17.54
C SER A 931 -9.38 28.15 18.60
N HIS A 932 -9.32 26.91 19.06
CA HIS A 932 -10.15 26.40 20.15
C HIS A 932 -9.72 26.95 21.52
N GLY A 933 -8.42 27.00 21.80
CA GLY A 933 -7.88 27.63 23.01
C GLY A 933 -8.28 29.11 23.12
N LEU A 934 -8.21 29.83 22.00
CA LEU A 934 -8.68 31.23 21.87
C LEU A 934 -10.20 31.38 21.77
N ARG A 935 -10.96 30.28 21.74
CA ARG A 935 -12.43 30.23 21.58
C ARG A 935 -12.99 30.94 20.35
N LEU A 936 -12.23 31.01 19.24
CA LEU A 936 -12.64 31.73 18.02
C LEU A 936 -13.90 31.15 17.34
N HIS A 937 -14.31 29.93 17.71
CA HIS A 937 -15.55 29.28 17.26
C HIS A 937 -16.80 29.68 18.07
N SER A 938 -16.65 30.47 19.15
CA SER A 938 -17.71 30.75 20.12
C SER A 938 -17.85 32.23 20.47
N ARG A 939 -19.11 32.72 20.43
CA ARG A 939 -19.44 34.11 20.83
C ARG A 939 -19.22 34.41 22.31
N ALA A 940 -19.14 33.38 23.16
CA ALA A 940 -19.10 33.49 24.63
C ALA A 940 -17.79 34.10 25.20
N ASN A 941 -17.08 34.89 24.39
CA ASN A 941 -15.82 35.55 24.72
C ASN A 941 -15.61 36.87 23.94
N TYR A 942 -16.67 37.46 23.35
CA TYR A 942 -16.57 38.71 22.56
C TYR A 942 -17.03 39.97 23.27
N ASP A 943 -17.73 39.87 24.41
CA ASP A 943 -18.38 41.00 25.10
C ASP A 943 -17.44 42.13 25.59
N HIS A 944 -16.12 41.88 25.57
CA HIS A 944 -15.06 42.79 26.03
C HIS A 944 -14.12 43.25 24.90
N LEU A 945 -14.39 42.87 23.64
CA LEU A 945 -13.54 43.16 22.48
C LEU A 945 -14.19 44.21 21.56
N SER A 946 -13.38 45.02 20.88
CA SER A 946 -13.90 45.98 19.90
C SER A 946 -14.43 45.25 18.66
N ALA A 947 -15.37 45.88 17.93
CA ALA A 947 -15.94 45.31 16.72
C ALA A 947 -14.88 44.94 15.65
N SER A 948 -13.77 45.69 15.58
CA SER A 948 -12.62 45.41 14.71
C SER A 948 -11.79 44.19 15.15
N GLU A 949 -11.79 43.85 16.44
CA GLU A 949 -11.11 42.65 16.97
C GLU A 949 -11.99 41.41 16.80
N THR A 950 -13.30 41.53 17.06
CA THR A 950 -14.28 40.48 16.80
C THR A 950 -14.28 40.07 15.32
N LEU A 951 -14.36 41.06 14.40
CA LEU A 951 -14.30 40.80 12.96
C LEU A 951 -12.97 40.15 12.51
N GLU A 952 -11.82 40.52 13.09
CA GLU A 952 -10.55 39.85 12.77
C GLU A 952 -10.54 38.39 13.28
N ARG A 953 -11.04 38.15 14.49
CA ARG A 953 -11.10 36.82 15.12
C ARG A 953 -12.03 35.86 14.36
N ASP A 954 -13.22 36.32 13.99
CA ASP A 954 -14.17 35.54 13.18
C ASP A 954 -13.59 35.20 11.81
N ARG A 955 -12.88 36.13 11.15
CA ARG A 955 -12.22 35.88 9.85
C ARG A 955 -11.13 34.83 9.95
N VAL A 956 -10.25 34.93 10.95
CA VAL A 956 -9.15 33.98 11.16
C VAL A 956 -9.70 32.56 11.38
N PHE A 957 -10.76 32.41 12.18
CA PHE A 957 -11.44 31.12 12.32
C PHE A 957 -12.08 30.63 11.01
N TRP A 958 -12.83 31.48 10.31
CA TRP A 958 -13.49 31.09 9.07
C TRP A 958 -12.51 30.74 7.93
N ILE A 959 -11.31 31.33 7.90
CA ILE A 959 -10.23 30.93 6.99
C ILE A 959 -9.66 29.55 7.38
N ALA A 960 -9.39 29.30 8.68
CA ALA A 960 -8.97 27.97 9.14
C ALA A 960 -10.03 26.90 8.84
N TYR A 961 -11.31 27.24 8.99
CA TYR A 961 -12.45 26.39 8.63
C TYR A 961 -12.49 26.05 7.13
N ILE A 962 -12.26 27.03 6.24
CA ILE A 962 -12.16 26.78 4.79
C ILE A 962 -11.04 25.76 4.49
N LEU A 963 -9.85 25.95 5.07
CA LEU A 963 -8.69 25.09 4.83
C LEU A 963 -8.89 23.66 5.34
N ASP A 964 -9.51 23.47 6.50
CA ASP A 964 -9.89 22.16 7.03
C ASP A 964 -10.81 21.40 6.05
N ARG A 965 -11.78 22.10 5.46
CA ARG A 965 -12.73 21.52 4.49
C ARG A 965 -12.09 21.24 3.13
N ASP A 966 -11.20 22.11 2.65
CA ASP A 966 -10.43 21.90 1.41
C ASP A 966 -9.50 20.69 1.53
N ILE A 967 -8.68 20.65 2.59
CA ILE A 967 -7.71 19.57 2.83
C ILE A 967 -8.43 18.25 3.07
N SER A 968 -9.53 18.24 3.82
CA SER A 968 -10.33 17.02 4.08
C SER A 968 -11.00 16.47 2.82
N MET A 969 -11.53 17.33 1.93
CA MET A 969 -12.10 16.88 0.66
C MET A 969 -11.04 16.30 -0.29
N ARG A 970 -9.83 16.88 -0.31
CA ARG A 970 -8.70 16.40 -1.14
C ARG A 970 -8.14 15.06 -0.62
N THR A 971 -7.89 14.97 0.69
CA THR A 971 -7.28 13.79 1.34
C THR A 971 -8.29 12.67 1.68
N LYS A 972 -9.59 12.99 1.72
CA LYS A 972 -10.72 12.15 2.19
C LYS A 972 -10.66 11.79 3.67
N LEU A 973 -9.80 12.46 4.43
CA LEU A 973 -9.78 12.41 5.90
C LEU A 973 -10.99 13.14 6.48
N PRO A 974 -11.45 12.81 7.70
CA PRO A 974 -12.55 13.50 8.35
C PRO A 974 -12.16 14.94 8.70
N PRO A 975 -13.01 15.95 8.43
CA PRO A 975 -12.80 17.32 8.87
C PRO A 975 -12.72 17.43 10.39
N ILE A 976 -11.82 18.29 10.86
CA ILE A 976 -11.43 18.40 12.27
C ILE A 976 -12.39 19.30 13.03
N GLN A 977 -12.89 20.37 12.39
CA GLN A 977 -13.92 21.22 12.99
C GLN A 977 -15.30 20.61 12.81
N SER A 978 -15.89 20.07 13.88
CA SER A 978 -17.31 19.69 13.91
C SER A 978 -18.20 20.91 13.63
N GLN A 979 -19.26 20.71 12.83
CA GLN A 979 -20.20 21.77 12.46
C GLN A 979 -21.08 22.23 13.63
N ASN A 980 -21.35 21.35 14.59
CA ASN A 980 -22.24 21.60 15.73
C ASN A 980 -21.59 22.46 16.81
N ASP A 981 -20.25 22.54 16.82
CA ASP A 981 -19.47 23.26 17.84
C ASP A 981 -19.11 24.69 17.39
N ILE A 982 -19.76 25.20 16.34
CA ILE A 982 -19.61 26.58 15.83
C ILE A 982 -20.84 27.38 16.23
N SER A 983 -20.65 28.54 16.87
CA SER A 983 -21.76 29.43 17.28
C SER A 983 -21.60 30.89 16.87
N ILE A 984 -20.49 31.27 16.23
CA ILE A 984 -20.31 32.58 15.58
C ILE A 984 -21.17 32.69 14.31
N ASP A 985 -21.45 33.91 13.87
CA ASP A 985 -22.19 34.14 12.63
C ASP A 985 -21.31 33.96 11.38
N TRP A 986 -22.00 33.75 10.27
CA TRP A 986 -21.48 33.90 8.93
C TRP A 986 -20.91 35.32 8.69
N PRO A 987 -19.85 35.49 7.88
CA PRO A 987 -19.38 36.82 7.50
C PRO A 987 -20.51 37.67 6.90
N SER A 988 -20.59 38.96 7.26
CA SER A 988 -21.56 39.87 6.65
C SER A 988 -21.40 39.91 5.14
N ALA A 989 -22.51 39.84 4.39
CA ALA A 989 -22.51 40.03 2.94
C ALA A 989 -21.96 41.41 2.55
N THR A 990 -22.25 42.44 3.35
CA THR A 990 -21.73 43.80 3.24
C THR A 990 -20.95 44.16 4.52
N PRO A 991 -19.64 43.82 4.60
CA PRO A 991 -18.81 44.15 5.76
C PRO A 991 -18.42 45.63 5.74
N ALA A 992 -18.48 46.28 6.90
CA ALA A 992 -18.31 47.74 7.03
C ALA A 992 -16.90 48.26 6.66
N ASP A 993 -15.90 47.37 6.60
CA ASP A 993 -14.53 47.63 6.18
C ASP A 993 -14.20 47.07 4.78
N GLY A 994 -15.20 46.55 4.06
CA GLY A 994 -15.05 46.02 2.70
C GLY A 994 -14.26 44.70 2.56
N ALA A 995 -13.83 44.08 3.67
CA ALA A 995 -12.98 42.89 3.61
C ALA A 995 -13.68 41.68 2.94
N GLY A 996 -13.06 41.10 1.91
CA GLY A 996 -13.67 40.03 1.11
C GLY A 996 -14.55 40.52 -0.05
N MET A 997 -14.78 41.83 -0.19
CA MET A 997 -15.54 42.40 -1.31
C MET A 997 -14.66 42.56 -2.54
N LEU A 998 -15.12 42.02 -3.66
CA LEU A 998 -14.59 42.21 -4.99
C LEU A 998 -15.56 43.08 -5.80
N TYR A 999 -15.02 43.91 -6.69
CA TYR A 999 -15.76 44.83 -7.55
C TYR A 999 -15.34 44.61 -9.00
N THR A 1000 -16.25 44.81 -9.94
CA THR A 1000 -15.92 44.86 -11.37
C THR A 1000 -15.10 46.12 -11.70
N ALA A 1001 -14.36 46.13 -12.81
CA ALA A 1001 -13.47 47.24 -13.17
C ALA A 1001 -14.20 48.58 -13.43
N ASP A 1002 -15.49 48.52 -13.72
CA ASP A 1002 -16.43 49.64 -13.90
C ASP A 1002 -17.28 49.93 -12.63
N ASN A 1003 -17.12 49.13 -11.57
CA ASN A 1003 -17.96 49.10 -10.36
C ASN A 1003 -19.47 48.84 -10.58
N SER A 1004 -19.87 48.25 -11.72
CA SER A 1004 -21.28 47.90 -11.96
C SER A 1004 -21.79 46.76 -11.08
N ALA A 1005 -20.93 45.82 -10.67
CA ALA A 1005 -21.27 44.74 -9.76
C ALA A 1005 -20.25 44.57 -8.63
N ASN A 1006 -20.71 44.00 -7.51
CA ASN A 1006 -19.88 43.64 -6.36
C ASN A 1006 -20.22 42.24 -5.85
N PHE A 1007 -19.25 41.56 -5.25
CA PHE A 1007 -19.37 40.17 -4.79
C PHE A 1007 -18.49 39.91 -3.56
N ASN A 1008 -19.06 39.29 -2.53
CA ASN A 1008 -18.33 38.91 -1.33
C ASN A 1008 -17.72 37.50 -1.50
N PHE A 1009 -16.49 37.45 -2.00
CA PHE A 1009 -15.77 36.20 -2.24
C PHE A 1009 -15.51 35.43 -0.94
N PHE A 1010 -15.18 36.14 0.14
CA PHE A 1010 -14.87 35.50 1.42
C PHE A 1010 -16.09 34.74 1.98
N LEU A 1011 -17.25 35.39 2.04
CA LEU A 1011 -18.51 34.75 2.41
C LEU A 1011 -18.83 33.56 1.49
N SER A 1012 -18.66 33.72 0.18
CA SER A 1012 -18.88 32.64 -0.79
C SER A 1012 -17.97 31.43 -0.55
N ARG A 1013 -16.69 31.64 -0.17
CA ARG A 1013 -15.79 30.54 0.22
C ARG A 1013 -16.24 29.82 1.48
N VAL A 1014 -16.67 30.55 2.52
CA VAL A 1014 -17.21 29.90 3.73
C VAL A 1014 -18.47 29.09 3.40
N GLN A 1015 -19.33 29.60 2.50
CA GLN A 1015 -20.56 28.92 2.10
C GLN A 1015 -20.25 27.62 1.37
N LEU A 1016 -19.30 27.65 0.43
CA LEU A 1016 -18.84 26.45 -0.24
C LEU A 1016 -18.13 25.48 0.72
N ALA A 1017 -17.35 25.96 1.70
CA ALA A 1017 -16.71 25.12 2.72
C ALA A 1017 -17.72 24.40 3.64
N HIS A 1018 -18.85 25.04 3.97
CA HIS A 1018 -19.97 24.36 4.64
C HIS A 1018 -20.59 23.26 3.77
N ILE A 1019 -20.79 23.54 2.48
CA ILE A 1019 -21.29 22.54 1.53
C ILE A 1019 -20.28 21.39 1.37
N GLN A 1020 -18.96 21.66 1.34
CA GLN A 1020 -17.89 20.66 1.35
C GLN A 1020 -17.98 19.75 2.60
N GLY A 1021 -18.25 20.31 3.78
CA GLY A 1021 -18.53 19.54 5.00
C GLY A 1021 -19.76 18.64 4.85
N GLN A 1022 -20.86 19.17 4.32
CA GLN A 1022 -22.09 18.40 4.06
C GLN A 1022 -21.91 17.30 3.01
N VAL A 1023 -21.11 17.54 1.97
CA VAL A 1023 -20.68 16.52 0.99
C VAL A 1023 -19.87 15.42 1.68
N TYR A 1024 -18.94 15.77 2.58
CA TYR A 1024 -18.18 14.78 3.32
C TYR A 1024 -19.09 13.89 4.20
N GLU A 1025 -19.92 14.51 5.04
CA GLU A 1025 -20.84 13.81 5.95
C GLU A 1025 -21.79 12.87 5.18
N ALA A 1026 -22.40 13.36 4.09
CA ALA A 1026 -23.40 12.63 3.33
C ALA A 1026 -22.83 11.63 2.31
N MET A 1027 -21.61 11.82 1.80
CA MET A 1027 -21.09 11.04 0.66
C MET A 1027 -19.79 10.27 0.94
N LEU A 1028 -19.00 10.69 1.93
CA LEU A 1028 -17.66 10.14 2.21
C LEU A 1028 -17.52 9.52 3.61
N SER A 1029 -18.41 9.86 4.55
CA SER A 1029 -18.37 9.32 5.92
C SER A 1029 -18.64 7.81 5.99
N LYS A 1030 -18.14 7.14 7.04
CA LYS A 1030 -18.46 5.73 7.30
C LYS A 1030 -19.95 5.50 7.59
N SER A 1031 -20.66 6.52 8.07
CA SER A 1031 -22.08 6.45 8.40
C SER A 1031 -22.97 6.54 7.15
N SER A 1032 -22.58 7.30 6.13
CA SER A 1032 -23.38 7.43 4.91
C SER A 1032 -23.35 6.16 4.04
N THR A 1033 -22.22 5.45 3.98
CA THR A 1033 -22.15 4.16 3.26
C THR A 1033 -23.06 3.09 3.88
N ALA A 1034 -23.31 3.16 5.19
CA ALA A 1034 -24.26 2.32 5.92
C ALA A 1034 -25.72 2.85 5.91
N SER A 1035 -25.96 4.07 5.41
CA SER A 1035 -27.30 4.68 5.39
C SER A 1035 -28.20 4.12 4.29
N ASP A 1036 -29.52 4.16 4.51
CA ASP A 1036 -30.53 3.65 3.58
C ASP A 1036 -30.51 4.36 2.21
N VAL A 1037 -30.93 3.66 1.16
CA VAL A 1037 -30.99 4.17 -0.22
C VAL A 1037 -31.78 5.48 -0.32
N TYR A 1038 -32.96 5.56 0.32
CA TYR A 1038 -33.80 6.76 0.28
C TYR A 1038 -33.14 7.94 1.01
N VAL A 1039 -32.46 7.69 2.13
CA VAL A 1039 -31.71 8.71 2.89
C VAL A 1039 -30.52 9.23 2.07
N ARG A 1040 -29.86 8.38 1.28
CA ARG A 1040 -28.79 8.82 0.37
C ARG A 1040 -29.32 9.63 -0.81
N LEU A 1041 -30.45 9.23 -1.40
CA LEU A 1041 -31.10 9.98 -2.49
C LEU A 1041 -31.56 11.37 -2.04
N ASP A 1042 -32.18 11.47 -0.86
CA ASP A 1042 -32.57 12.75 -0.26
C ASP A 1042 -31.37 13.66 0.00
N ASN A 1043 -30.29 13.12 0.60
CA ASN A 1043 -29.05 13.87 0.80
C ASN A 1043 -28.43 14.34 -0.52
N VAL A 1044 -28.43 13.53 -1.58
CA VAL A 1044 -27.92 13.95 -2.88
C VAL A 1044 -28.81 15.03 -3.51
N ALA A 1045 -30.13 14.93 -3.44
CA ALA A 1045 -31.04 15.98 -3.91
C ALA A 1045 -30.83 17.30 -3.15
N ARG A 1046 -30.73 17.23 -1.82
CA ARG A 1046 -30.41 18.36 -0.93
C ARG A 1046 -29.09 19.02 -1.30
N ILE A 1047 -28.02 18.24 -1.49
CA ILE A 1047 -26.70 18.78 -1.84
C ILE A 1047 -26.67 19.30 -3.28
N HIS A 1048 -27.46 18.72 -4.19
CA HIS A 1048 -27.65 19.30 -5.51
C HIS A 1048 -28.25 20.71 -5.42
N GLN A 1049 -29.34 20.87 -4.66
CA GLN A 1049 -29.95 22.17 -4.41
C GLN A 1049 -28.99 23.14 -3.72
N MET A 1050 -28.25 22.72 -2.68
CA MET A 1050 -27.31 23.61 -1.96
C MET A 1050 -26.19 24.16 -2.85
N LEU A 1051 -25.64 23.35 -3.76
CA LEU A 1051 -24.64 23.80 -4.73
C LEU A 1051 -25.25 24.68 -5.84
N ASP A 1052 -26.50 24.40 -6.24
CA ASP A 1052 -27.23 25.21 -7.23
C ASP A 1052 -27.58 26.60 -6.65
N ASP A 1053 -28.12 26.63 -5.42
CA ASP A 1053 -28.46 27.83 -4.66
C ASP A 1053 -27.23 28.66 -4.30
N TRP A 1054 -26.06 28.05 -4.20
CA TRP A 1054 -24.79 28.75 -3.98
C TRP A 1054 -24.26 29.36 -5.28
N LEU A 1055 -24.24 28.60 -6.37
CA LEU A 1055 -23.78 29.08 -7.69
C LEU A 1055 -24.65 30.24 -8.19
N ALA A 1056 -25.98 30.17 -7.96
CA ALA A 1056 -26.93 31.23 -8.31
C ALA A 1056 -26.79 32.53 -7.49
N ARG A 1057 -25.91 32.58 -6.47
CA ARG A 1057 -25.56 33.81 -5.73
C ARG A 1057 -24.33 34.53 -6.28
N ILE A 1058 -23.63 33.93 -7.24
CA ILE A 1058 -22.50 34.57 -7.92
C ILE A 1058 -23.07 35.41 -9.08
N PRO A 1059 -22.81 36.73 -9.13
CA PRO A 1059 -23.30 37.56 -10.24
C PRO A 1059 -22.66 37.15 -11.58
N SER A 1060 -23.36 37.41 -12.69
CA SER A 1060 -22.94 37.07 -14.06
C SER A 1060 -21.56 37.63 -14.42
N GLU A 1061 -21.19 38.75 -13.82
CA GLU A 1061 -19.94 39.50 -14.02
C GLU A 1061 -18.74 38.79 -13.37
N PHE A 1062 -19.00 37.84 -12.47
CA PHE A 1062 -18.01 36.97 -11.82
C PHE A 1062 -18.11 35.50 -12.30
N SER A 1063 -18.84 35.25 -13.40
CA SER A 1063 -18.85 33.95 -14.08
C SER A 1063 -17.46 33.57 -14.62
N PRO A 1064 -17.16 32.26 -14.86
CA PRO A 1064 -15.83 31.83 -15.30
C PRO A 1064 -15.33 32.58 -16.54
N SER A 1065 -16.14 32.66 -17.60
CA SER A 1065 -15.77 33.33 -18.85
C SER A 1065 -15.63 34.85 -18.71
N ALA A 1066 -16.38 35.50 -17.80
CA ALA A 1066 -16.21 36.93 -17.50
C ALA A 1066 -14.89 37.20 -16.75
N ILE A 1067 -14.54 36.36 -15.76
CA ILE A 1067 -13.25 36.43 -15.07
C ILE A 1067 -12.09 36.14 -16.03
N THR A 1068 -12.23 35.19 -16.96
CA THR A 1068 -11.28 34.97 -18.05
C THR A 1068 -11.04 36.26 -18.85
N GLN A 1069 -12.11 36.88 -19.34
CA GLN A 1069 -12.06 38.11 -20.15
C GLN A 1069 -11.50 39.32 -19.39
N SER A 1070 -11.59 39.35 -18.05
CA SER A 1070 -11.06 40.43 -17.23
C SER A 1070 -9.52 40.58 -17.27
N GLY A 1071 -8.79 39.52 -17.67
CA GLY A 1071 -7.32 39.49 -17.68
C GLY A 1071 -6.66 39.60 -16.30
N ASN A 1072 -7.43 39.67 -15.21
CA ASN A 1072 -6.90 39.90 -13.87
C ASN A 1072 -6.42 38.59 -13.23
N ALA A 1073 -5.12 38.33 -13.31
CA ALA A 1073 -4.48 37.13 -12.77
C ALA A 1073 -4.72 36.87 -11.28
N ASN A 1074 -5.09 37.87 -10.48
CA ASN A 1074 -5.48 37.64 -9.08
C ASN A 1074 -6.91 37.09 -8.98
N LEU A 1075 -7.85 37.66 -9.74
CA LEU A 1075 -9.22 37.16 -9.82
C LEU A 1075 -9.28 35.78 -10.49
N GLN A 1076 -8.57 35.58 -11.60
CA GLN A 1076 -8.53 34.30 -12.31
C GLN A 1076 -8.06 33.16 -11.39
N ARG A 1077 -6.97 33.36 -10.64
CA ARG A 1077 -6.50 32.43 -9.60
C ARG A 1077 -7.57 32.17 -8.52
N ALA A 1078 -8.16 33.24 -7.97
CA ALA A 1078 -9.13 33.13 -6.88
C ALA A 1078 -10.39 32.35 -7.28
N PHE A 1079 -11.02 32.74 -8.39
CA PHE A 1079 -12.19 32.07 -8.94
C PHE A 1079 -11.86 30.68 -9.48
N GLY A 1080 -10.64 30.44 -9.96
CA GLY A 1080 -10.17 29.10 -10.30
C GLY A 1080 -10.24 28.14 -9.10
N VAL A 1081 -9.73 28.55 -7.93
CA VAL A 1081 -9.82 27.74 -6.70
C VAL A 1081 -11.27 27.58 -6.24
N LEU A 1082 -12.09 28.64 -6.37
CA LEU A 1082 -13.52 28.63 -6.02
C LEU A 1082 -14.30 27.59 -6.86
N TYR A 1083 -14.24 27.70 -8.19
CA TYR A 1083 -14.98 26.83 -9.10
C TYR A 1083 -14.42 25.40 -9.14
N SER A 1084 -13.12 25.20 -8.96
CA SER A 1084 -12.51 23.87 -8.79
C SER A 1084 -13.04 23.15 -7.53
N SER A 1085 -13.20 23.88 -6.43
CA SER A 1085 -13.76 23.34 -5.18
C SER A 1085 -15.25 22.96 -5.33
N HIS A 1086 -16.02 23.76 -6.06
CA HIS A 1086 -17.41 23.48 -6.42
C HIS A 1086 -17.54 22.26 -7.32
N LEU A 1087 -16.75 22.18 -8.39
CA LEU A 1087 -16.73 21.04 -9.31
C LEU A 1087 -16.29 19.74 -8.62
N THR A 1088 -15.37 19.83 -7.64
CA THR A 1088 -14.99 18.69 -6.80
C THR A 1088 -16.20 18.16 -6.01
N CYS A 1089 -16.97 19.05 -5.39
CA CYS A 1089 -18.22 18.68 -4.70
C CYS A 1089 -19.24 18.06 -5.66
N ARG A 1090 -19.51 18.75 -6.79
CA ARG A 1090 -20.42 18.31 -7.85
C ARG A 1090 -20.06 16.93 -8.38
N SER A 1091 -18.76 16.68 -8.62
CA SER A 1091 -18.22 15.41 -9.11
C SER A 1091 -18.40 14.28 -8.10
N VAL A 1092 -18.08 14.50 -6.82
CA VAL A 1092 -18.27 13.50 -5.74
C VAL A 1092 -19.73 13.08 -5.62
N VAL A 1093 -20.66 14.05 -5.68
CA VAL A 1093 -22.11 13.81 -5.58
C VAL A 1093 -22.63 13.07 -6.81
N CYS A 1094 -22.33 13.55 -8.02
CA CYS A 1094 -22.70 12.87 -9.28
C CYS A 1094 -22.15 11.44 -9.37
N LYS A 1095 -20.93 11.19 -8.87
CA LYS A 1095 -20.30 9.87 -8.87
C LYS A 1095 -21.07 8.82 -8.07
N ALA A 1096 -21.81 9.20 -7.02
CA ALA A 1096 -22.64 8.27 -6.26
C ALA A 1096 -23.80 7.69 -7.10
N HIS A 1097 -24.34 8.45 -8.05
CA HIS A 1097 -25.37 7.98 -9.00
C HIS A 1097 -24.81 7.13 -10.15
N ALA A 1098 -23.49 7.05 -10.34
CA ALA A 1098 -22.89 6.31 -11.45
C ALA A 1098 -23.18 4.80 -11.44
N MET A 1099 -23.60 4.26 -10.28
CA MET A 1099 -23.94 2.85 -10.06
C MET A 1099 -25.44 2.65 -9.75
N GLU A 1100 -26.29 3.63 -10.07
CA GLU A 1100 -27.72 3.59 -9.72
C GLU A 1100 -28.49 2.53 -10.52
N ALA A 1101 -29.29 1.73 -9.80
CA ALA A 1101 -29.99 0.55 -10.31
C ALA A 1101 -31.06 0.82 -11.37
N GLN A 1102 -31.48 2.08 -11.59
CA GLN A 1102 -32.40 2.46 -12.67
C GLN A 1102 -31.69 3.03 -13.90
N TRP A 1103 -30.56 3.72 -13.72
CA TRP A 1103 -29.79 4.32 -14.81
C TRP A 1103 -29.15 3.25 -15.70
N ILE A 1104 -28.49 2.26 -15.11
CA ILE A 1104 -27.78 1.20 -15.87
C ILE A 1104 -28.75 0.38 -16.77
N PRO A 1105 -29.93 -0.08 -16.31
CA PRO A 1105 -30.91 -0.70 -17.20
C PRO A 1105 -31.43 0.23 -18.30
N SER A 1106 -31.54 1.55 -18.05
CA SER A 1106 -31.99 2.51 -19.07
C SER A 1106 -30.95 2.69 -20.20
N LEU A 1107 -29.66 2.64 -19.88
CA LEU A 1107 -28.56 2.60 -20.86
C LEU A 1107 -28.58 1.30 -21.68
N GLN A 1108 -28.77 0.15 -21.03
CA GLN A 1108 -28.88 -1.15 -21.69
C GLN A 1108 -30.11 -1.23 -22.62
N ASP A 1109 -31.22 -0.61 -22.21
CA ASP A 1109 -32.46 -0.56 -22.98
C ASP A 1109 -32.40 0.42 -24.15
N PHE A 1110 -31.74 1.57 -23.97
CA PHE A 1110 -31.36 2.45 -25.07
C PHE A 1110 -30.45 1.71 -26.07
N GLY A 1111 -29.42 1.00 -25.60
CA GLY A 1111 -28.52 0.22 -26.45
C GLY A 1111 -29.27 -0.79 -27.34
N ARG A 1112 -30.19 -1.57 -26.76
CA ARG A 1112 -31.07 -2.47 -27.54
C ARG A 1112 -31.92 -1.70 -28.55
N LYS A 1113 -32.65 -0.67 -28.11
CA LYS A 1113 -33.60 0.07 -28.96
C LYS A 1113 -32.91 0.80 -30.12
N THR A 1114 -31.71 1.32 -29.90
CA THR A 1114 -30.88 1.96 -30.95
C THR A 1114 -30.45 0.93 -32.00
N VAL A 1115 -30.05 -0.28 -31.60
CA VAL A 1115 -29.78 -1.39 -32.54
C VAL A 1115 -31.06 -1.85 -33.27
N GLU A 1116 -32.21 -1.87 -32.61
CA GLU A 1116 -33.50 -2.27 -33.21
C GLU A 1116 -34.14 -1.23 -34.13
N LYS A 1117 -33.85 0.07 -33.95
CA LYS A 1117 -34.62 1.18 -34.56
C LYS A 1117 -33.79 2.32 -35.15
N GLY A 1118 -32.46 2.24 -35.09
CA GLY A 1118 -31.55 3.26 -35.62
C GLY A 1118 -31.47 4.50 -34.73
N ILE A 1119 -32.44 5.41 -34.86
CA ILE A 1119 -32.47 6.66 -34.07
C ILE A 1119 -33.48 6.53 -32.94
N VAL A 1120 -32.99 6.62 -31.70
CA VAL A 1120 -33.79 6.61 -30.47
C VAL A 1120 -33.35 7.79 -29.60
N ALA A 1121 -34.29 8.36 -28.85
CA ALA A 1121 -33.97 9.42 -27.89
C ALA A 1121 -32.93 8.93 -26.88
N THR A 1122 -31.87 9.72 -26.67
CA THR A 1122 -30.81 9.40 -25.71
C THR A 1122 -31.38 9.26 -24.29
N PRO A 1123 -30.86 8.34 -23.47
CA PRO A 1123 -31.38 8.12 -22.13
C PRO A 1123 -31.02 9.33 -21.27
N ARG A 1124 -32.02 9.90 -20.59
CA ARG A 1124 -31.85 11.14 -19.81
C ARG A 1124 -30.80 10.91 -18.72
N LEU A 1125 -29.72 11.69 -18.77
CA LEU A 1125 -28.65 11.67 -17.76
C LEU A 1125 -29.24 11.76 -16.33
N PRO A 1126 -28.62 11.13 -15.33
CA PRO A 1126 -29.00 11.28 -13.93
C PRO A 1126 -29.03 12.76 -13.50
N VAL A 1127 -29.78 13.02 -12.43
CA VAL A 1127 -29.97 14.38 -11.90
C VAL A 1127 -28.61 15.05 -11.65
N GLY A 1128 -28.49 16.33 -12.02
CA GLY A 1128 -27.26 17.12 -11.88
C GLY A 1128 -26.11 16.81 -12.84
N TRP A 1129 -26.08 15.67 -13.54
CA TRP A 1129 -24.96 15.32 -14.43
C TRP A 1129 -24.81 16.27 -15.62
N HIS A 1130 -25.92 16.78 -16.16
CA HIS A 1130 -25.89 17.78 -17.23
C HIS A 1130 -25.27 19.11 -16.77
N LYS A 1131 -25.51 19.51 -15.50
CA LYS A 1131 -24.89 20.69 -14.90
C LYS A 1131 -23.38 20.50 -14.74
N LEU A 1132 -22.95 19.37 -14.17
CA LEU A 1132 -21.53 19.04 -14.03
C LEU A 1132 -20.77 19.17 -15.37
N VAL A 1133 -21.34 18.70 -16.49
CA VAL A 1133 -20.70 18.82 -17.82
C VAL A 1133 -20.65 20.27 -18.33
N HIS A 1134 -21.66 21.09 -18.03
CA HIS A 1134 -21.70 22.51 -18.40
C HIS A 1134 -20.71 23.34 -17.56
N GLU A 1135 -20.82 23.25 -16.24
CA GLU A 1135 -19.96 23.94 -15.28
C GLU A 1135 -18.47 23.58 -15.49
N SER A 1136 -18.17 22.33 -15.84
CA SER A 1136 -16.79 21.90 -16.14
C SER A 1136 -16.21 22.55 -17.39
N ARG A 1137 -17.03 22.89 -18.39
CA ARG A 1137 -16.56 23.55 -19.62
C ARG A 1137 -16.21 25.01 -19.38
N GLU A 1138 -17.08 25.73 -18.68
CA GLU A 1138 -16.85 27.12 -18.28
C GLU A 1138 -15.60 27.24 -17.37
N TYR A 1139 -15.41 26.28 -16.45
CA TYR A 1139 -14.19 26.21 -15.66
C TYR A 1139 -12.93 25.92 -16.48
N ILE A 1140 -12.99 25.11 -17.55
CA ILE A 1140 -11.82 24.85 -18.41
C ILE A 1140 -11.37 26.14 -19.11
N GLU A 1141 -12.29 26.99 -19.57
CA GLU A 1141 -11.96 28.32 -20.13
C GLU A 1141 -11.21 29.19 -19.12
N LEU A 1142 -11.64 29.21 -17.86
CA LEU A 1142 -10.99 29.92 -16.76
C LEU A 1142 -9.63 29.32 -16.40
N PHE A 1143 -9.54 27.99 -16.33
CA PHE A 1143 -8.32 27.28 -15.99
C PHE A 1143 -7.22 27.49 -17.04
N MET A 1144 -7.58 27.54 -18.33
CA MET A 1144 -6.65 27.86 -19.42
C MET A 1144 -6.13 29.30 -19.41
N ALA A 1145 -6.78 30.21 -18.67
CA ALA A 1145 -6.36 31.60 -18.51
C ALA A 1145 -5.45 31.84 -17.29
N ILE A 1146 -5.25 30.82 -16.44
CA ILE A 1146 -4.35 30.88 -15.28
C ILE A 1146 -2.94 30.47 -15.71
N ASP A 1147 -1.91 31.07 -15.10
CA ASP A 1147 -0.51 30.69 -15.35
C ASP A 1147 -0.27 29.21 -15.05
N ARG A 1148 0.29 28.47 -16.02
CA ARG A 1148 0.61 27.04 -15.88
C ARG A 1148 1.65 26.73 -14.79
N LYS A 1149 2.38 27.74 -14.31
CA LYS A 1149 3.32 27.62 -13.18
C LYS A 1149 2.68 27.94 -11.82
N ASP A 1150 1.41 28.33 -11.74
CA ASP A 1150 0.82 28.79 -10.49
C ASP A 1150 0.72 27.68 -9.44
N PRO A 1151 1.38 27.79 -8.26
CA PRO A 1151 1.32 26.76 -7.25
C PRO A 1151 -0.09 26.43 -6.74
N ALA A 1152 -1.07 27.34 -6.88
CA ALA A 1152 -2.46 27.02 -6.53
C ALA A 1152 -3.07 25.89 -7.40
N PHE A 1153 -2.42 25.55 -8.52
CA PHE A 1153 -2.85 24.55 -9.48
C PHE A 1153 -1.76 23.53 -9.86
N ILE A 1154 -0.72 23.39 -9.04
CA ILE A 1154 0.20 22.25 -9.10
C ILE A 1154 -0.43 21.12 -8.26
N TRP A 1155 -0.95 20.09 -8.93
CA TRP A 1155 -1.72 18.97 -8.36
C TRP A 1155 -1.06 17.62 -8.68
#